data_AF-A0A6G0HGI3-F1
#
_entry.id   AF-A0A6G0HGI3-F1
#
_cell.length_a   1.000
_cell.length_b   1.000
_cell.length_c   1.000
_cell.angle_alpha   90.00
_cell.angle_beta   90.00
_cell.angle_gamma   90.00
#
_symmetry.space_group_name_H-M   'P 1'
#
loop_
_entity.id
_entity.type
_entity.pdbx_description
1 polymer ?
#
loop_
_entity_poly.entity_id
_entity_poly.type
_entity_poly.pdbx_seq_one_letter_code
_entity_poly.pdbx_strand_id
1 'polypeptide(L)'
;MSGDTSTLSWRSMSPTSQSESSDVSPTTPVTRDNIFPVKIIKVCFLSNSSNLGKNFKLVRCEEGWTVRTIMNMVLSSGCVGPDIVYNLCYGLLLKHLKSSVIHWLHPDLTVSELTQRYEQQHLEAEWRYDLRIRYIPLDFMEKFKDDRTTMLYFYQQVRSDYMQHYASKVSDGMALQLGCLEIRRFYKDMNPNGLEKKSNFELLEKDVGLDLFFPRELINSMKPKQLRRMIQQTFQGYSTLKQDECMTRFFTTVAQCYSYTQESFACQLVHGWNLTIDLVIGPEGISQQTENSTPVCLATFSQVRSISCSAEVDGRALLTVHIEGAKQPLSVNTSSLAVAENMADLIDGHCRLKSNSESSLINRPNKGRNTRLKLPDIPKPGGPSGSNKGSDIYAEIPEGTADSEARHSISRGDVVVGRILGEGFFGEVHEGVYKSPTGERISVAIKTCKDCSADVKEKFLSEAGLMKNLDHPHIVRLIGVIEVDPVWIVMELYQHGELGNYLVEQQYILTNATLILYCLQICKALAYLEGLNMVHRDIAVRNVLVASPECVKLGDFGLSRYIDEQEYYKASISRLPIKWMAPESINFRRFTTSSDVWMFGVCVWEIFSMAQQPFFWLENGQVINQLESGIRLPKPQLCPPILYSLLTRCWAYEPNSRPSFSELVCSLSEIHRVELEEEVGARRDRSRSISAKYGPNHTEPPPKPSRLQGNTLPRATHTQGAKRDSRPAWEQERAHVEDTLQRQRREMLVDEQWLEQEEKQLDPAVRVDSHIKPPPKSPENGPPVKPPMPPAVTQPRPTAELDRSGDQVYTGVMAMVKQVVQLKNDVNTLPASEYLNAVKELGVTLRNLIKSVDEILPSLHSSVTTEIEGTKKLLNKDLAELINKMRLAQQNAITSLKEECQRQMLAAAHTLALDSKNLLDAVDQARVRANLAKPKTASEDAVDCGE
;
A
#
# COMPACT_ATOMS: atom_id res chain seq x y z
N MET A 1 -25.77 18.58 19.46
CA MET A 1 -26.73 19.46 18.76
C MET A 1 -27.22 18.70 17.55
N SER A 2 -28.54 18.54 17.49
CA SER A 2 -29.42 17.74 16.63
C SER A 2 -29.09 17.65 15.13
N GLY A 3 -29.29 16.46 14.56
CA GLY A 3 -29.37 16.23 13.11
C GLY A 3 -29.61 14.75 12.76
N ASP A 4 -30.87 14.42 12.54
CA ASP A 4 -31.48 13.33 11.75
C ASP A 4 -31.35 11.84 12.15
N THR A 5 -32.37 11.43 12.91
CA THR A 5 -32.91 10.08 13.05
C THR A 5 -34.01 9.80 12.02
N SER A 6 -33.69 9.03 10.98
CA SER A 6 -34.63 8.20 10.20
C SER A 6 -33.75 7.17 9.48
N THR A 7 -33.82 5.87 9.70
CA THR A 7 -34.99 4.99 9.61
C THR A 7 -34.55 3.61 10.12
N LEU A 8 -35.38 2.95 10.93
CA LEU A 8 -35.72 1.52 10.87
C LEU A 8 -36.36 1.09 12.20
N SER A 9 -37.69 1.25 12.24
CA SER A 9 -38.56 0.65 13.23
C SER A 9 -38.65 -0.86 13.01
N TRP A 10 -38.34 -1.66 14.02
CA TRP A 10 -38.85 -3.04 14.11
C TRP A 10 -39.68 -3.21 15.38
N ARG A 11 -40.88 -3.74 15.15
CA ARG A 11 -41.97 -3.90 16.11
C ARG A 11 -41.58 -4.90 17.20
N SER A 12 -41.74 -4.48 18.44
CA SER A 12 -41.86 -5.37 19.60
C SER A 12 -43.21 -6.08 19.55
N MET A 13 -43.21 -7.42 19.52
CA MET A 13 -44.40 -8.20 19.85
C MET A 13 -44.18 -8.86 21.21
N SER A 14 -44.94 -8.40 22.19
CA SER A 14 -45.16 -9.04 23.48
C SER A 14 -45.97 -10.33 23.31
N PRO A 15 -45.68 -11.42 24.04
CA PRO A 15 -46.53 -12.60 24.02
C PRO A 15 -47.57 -12.52 25.16
N THR A 16 -48.84 -12.49 24.79
CA THR A 16 -49.96 -12.84 25.69
C THR A 16 -50.65 -14.09 25.18
N SER A 17 -50.86 -15.01 26.12
CA SER A 17 -51.88 -16.07 26.18
C SER A 17 -51.86 -17.17 25.11
N GLN A 18 -51.57 -18.41 25.53
CA GLN A 18 -52.40 -19.55 25.15
C GLN A 18 -52.62 -20.51 26.34
N SER A 19 -53.88 -20.88 26.51
CA SER A 19 -54.43 -21.90 27.39
C SER A 19 -54.47 -23.26 26.68
N GLU A 20 -54.02 -24.28 27.40
CA GLU A 20 -54.46 -25.69 27.49
C GLU A 20 -54.76 -26.59 26.26
N SER A 21 -54.23 -27.81 26.41
CA SER A 21 -54.72 -29.16 25.99
C SER A 21 -54.03 -29.78 24.76
N SER A 22 -53.07 -30.70 24.96
CA SER A 22 -53.15 -32.16 25.22
C SER A 22 -53.01 -33.00 23.93
N ASP A 23 -51.86 -33.64 23.70
CA ASP A 23 -51.71 -35.10 23.82
C ASP A 23 -50.35 -35.68 23.37
N VAL A 24 -49.77 -36.45 24.30
CA VAL A 24 -49.00 -37.72 24.19
C VAL A 24 -47.64 -37.81 23.44
N SER A 25 -46.62 -38.00 24.30
CA SER A 25 -45.22 -38.51 24.30
C SER A 25 -44.91 -39.84 23.58
N PRO A 26 -43.67 -40.43 23.57
CA PRO A 26 -42.41 -40.18 24.35
C PRO A 26 -41.11 -40.13 23.48
N THR A 27 -39.91 -39.68 23.90
CA THR A 27 -38.96 -40.32 24.85
C THR A 27 -37.69 -39.47 25.05
N THR A 28 -37.19 -39.48 26.29
CA THR A 28 -35.79 -39.36 26.80
C THR A 28 -35.03 -38.01 26.86
N PRO A 29 -34.27 -37.77 27.95
CA PRO A 29 -33.86 -36.44 28.40
C PRO A 29 -32.48 -36.04 27.85
N VAL A 30 -32.37 -34.82 27.30
CA VAL A 30 -31.08 -34.22 26.97
C VAL A 30 -30.51 -33.57 28.23
N THR A 31 -29.31 -34.03 28.60
CA THR A 31 -28.43 -33.47 29.61
C THR A 31 -28.19 -31.98 29.37
N ARG A 32 -28.40 -31.16 30.40
CA ARG A 32 -27.91 -29.77 30.44
C ARG A 32 -26.38 -29.80 30.44
N ASP A 33 -25.77 -29.58 29.30
CA ASP A 33 -24.38 -29.16 29.25
C ASP A 33 -24.28 -27.74 29.82
N ASN A 34 -23.49 -27.59 30.88
CA ASN A 34 -23.14 -26.30 31.48
C ASN A 34 -22.29 -25.51 30.48
N ILE A 35 -22.94 -24.74 29.61
CA ILE A 35 -22.30 -23.69 28.82
C ILE A 35 -21.92 -22.58 29.80
N PHE A 36 -20.65 -22.52 30.20
CA PHE A 36 -20.12 -21.35 30.90
C PHE A 36 -20.21 -20.14 29.97
N PRO A 37 -20.75 -18.99 30.41
CA PRO A 37 -20.90 -17.82 29.56
C PRO A 37 -19.50 -17.25 29.25
N VAL A 38 -19.12 -17.33 27.98
CA VAL A 38 -17.91 -16.71 27.45
C VAL A 38 -18.05 -15.19 27.57
N LYS A 39 -17.13 -14.52 28.27
CA LYS A 39 -17.12 -13.05 28.37
C LYS A 39 -16.25 -12.44 27.28
N ILE A 40 -16.72 -11.38 26.62
CA ILE A 40 -15.98 -10.66 25.59
C ILE A 40 -15.82 -9.21 26.04
N ILE A 41 -14.58 -8.74 26.20
CA ILE A 41 -14.30 -7.36 26.60
C ILE A 41 -13.82 -6.57 25.39
N LYS A 42 -14.42 -5.39 25.17
CA LYS A 42 -13.99 -4.43 24.15
C LYS A 42 -12.94 -3.48 24.74
N VAL A 43 -11.66 -3.74 24.46
CA VAL A 43 -10.55 -2.89 24.89
C VAL A 43 -10.23 -1.86 23.82
N CYS A 44 -10.44 -0.58 24.13
CA CYS A 44 -10.12 0.53 23.25
C CYS A 44 -8.66 0.94 23.43
N PHE A 45 -8.01 1.39 22.36
CA PHE A 45 -6.62 1.84 22.39
C PHE A 45 -6.39 2.98 21.40
N LEU A 46 -5.27 3.68 21.56
CA LEU A 46 -4.86 4.76 20.66
C LEU A 46 -4.13 4.19 19.45
N SER A 47 -4.37 4.77 18.28
CA SER A 47 -3.65 4.46 17.05
C SER A 47 -3.39 5.75 16.29
N ASN A 48 -2.47 5.68 15.32
CA ASN A 48 -2.03 6.80 14.49
C ASN A 48 -3.07 7.25 13.46
N SER A 49 -4.32 6.76 13.57
CA SER A 49 -5.43 7.11 12.69
C SER A 49 -6.04 8.47 13.05
N SER A 50 -6.75 9.08 12.10
CA SER A 50 -7.48 10.33 12.30
C SER A 50 -8.62 10.22 13.32
N ASN A 51 -8.98 8.99 13.74
CA ASN A 51 -10.02 8.72 14.72
C ASN A 51 -9.44 8.43 16.12
N LEU A 52 -8.98 9.47 16.82
CA LEU A 52 -8.52 9.32 18.22
C LEU A 52 -9.65 8.72 19.08
N GLY A 53 -9.42 7.52 19.63
CA GLY A 53 -10.32 6.86 20.57
C GLY A 53 -11.42 5.97 19.95
N LYS A 54 -11.36 5.60 18.66
CA LYS A 54 -12.32 4.63 18.07
C LYS A 54 -11.75 3.23 17.83
N ASN A 55 -10.44 3.05 17.93
CA ASN A 55 -9.82 1.73 17.74
C ASN A 55 -10.07 0.86 18.97
N PHE A 56 -10.40 -0.41 18.73
CA PHE A 56 -10.63 -1.38 19.79
C PHE A 56 -10.29 -2.79 19.33
N LYS A 57 -10.08 -3.67 20.31
CA LYS A 57 -9.98 -5.11 20.12
C LYS A 57 -10.98 -5.80 21.01
N LEU A 58 -11.70 -6.78 20.46
CA LEU A 58 -12.56 -7.67 21.23
C LEU A 58 -11.69 -8.81 21.78
N VAL A 59 -11.73 -9.00 23.10
CA VAL A 59 -10.94 -10.01 23.80
C VAL A 59 -11.89 -11.01 24.43
N ARG A 60 -11.88 -12.25 23.92
CA ARG A 60 -12.56 -13.39 24.53
C ARG A 60 -11.81 -13.76 25.81
N CYS A 61 -12.47 -13.65 26.96
CA CYS A 61 -11.90 -13.82 28.28
C CYS A 61 -12.44 -15.08 28.96
N GLU A 62 -11.57 -15.76 29.70
CA GLU A 62 -11.95 -16.84 30.62
C GLU A 62 -12.13 -16.28 32.04
N GLU A 63 -12.94 -16.96 32.86
CA GLU A 63 -13.33 -16.46 34.20
C GLU A 63 -12.13 -16.25 35.15
N GLY A 64 -11.07 -17.06 34.99
CA GLY A 64 -9.83 -16.96 35.78
C GLY A 64 -8.79 -15.98 35.23
N TRP A 65 -9.03 -15.33 34.10
CA TRP A 65 -8.07 -14.37 33.55
C TRP A 65 -7.96 -13.12 34.43
N THR A 66 -6.78 -12.52 34.44
CA THR A 66 -6.54 -11.24 35.09
C THR A 66 -6.52 -10.11 34.08
N VAL A 67 -6.65 -8.87 34.58
CA VAL A 67 -6.48 -7.66 33.77
C VAL A 67 -5.12 -7.64 33.06
N ARG A 68 -4.06 -8.14 33.72
CA ARG A 68 -2.74 -8.34 33.12
C ARG A 68 -2.79 -9.22 31.88
N THR A 69 -3.47 -10.37 31.94
CA THR A 69 -3.64 -11.27 30.80
C THR A 69 -4.35 -10.58 29.64
N ILE A 70 -5.40 -9.82 29.93
CA ILE A 70 -6.14 -9.05 28.91
C ILE A 70 -5.23 -8.02 28.25
N MET A 71 -4.49 -7.23 29.02
CA MET A 71 -3.57 -6.22 28.47
C MET A 71 -2.48 -6.87 27.62
N ASN A 72 -1.86 -7.96 28.10
CA ASN A 72 -0.83 -8.68 27.36
C ASN A 72 -1.36 -9.22 26.03
N MET A 73 -2.59 -9.75 25.98
CA MET A 73 -3.23 -10.22 24.75
C MET A 73 -3.51 -9.09 23.73
N VAL A 74 -3.74 -7.86 24.20
CA VAL A 74 -3.89 -6.69 23.32
C VAL A 74 -2.53 -6.21 22.82
N LEU A 75 -1.54 -6.11 23.71
CA LEU A 75 -0.19 -5.67 23.38
C LEU A 75 0.52 -6.65 22.43
N SER A 76 0.37 -7.96 22.64
CA SER A 76 1.06 -9.00 21.86
C SER A 76 0.43 -9.28 20.50
N SER A 77 -0.76 -8.74 20.20
CA SER A 77 -1.42 -9.01 18.92
C SER A 77 -1.01 -8.12 17.77
N GLY A 78 -0.07 -7.20 17.98
CA GLY A 78 0.37 -6.25 16.96
C GLY A 78 -0.61 -5.12 16.65
N CYS A 79 -1.85 -5.16 17.18
CA CYS A 79 -2.86 -4.11 16.92
C CYS A 79 -2.50 -2.74 17.51
N VAL A 80 -1.67 -2.70 18.55
CA VAL A 80 -1.10 -1.45 19.12
C VAL A 80 0.15 -1.03 18.35
N GLY A 81 0.94 -2.01 17.91
CA GLY A 81 2.17 -1.87 17.14
C GLY A 81 3.16 -3.02 17.46
N PRO A 82 4.24 -3.16 16.68
CA PRO A 82 5.25 -4.22 16.88
C PRO A 82 6.24 -3.89 18.01
N ASP A 83 7.03 -4.88 18.42
CA ASP A 83 8.24 -4.73 19.24
C ASP A 83 8.08 -3.99 20.58
N ILE A 84 6.94 -4.15 21.25
CA ILE A 84 6.69 -3.54 22.57
C ILE A 84 7.57 -4.22 23.63
N VAL A 85 8.47 -3.45 24.24
CA VAL A 85 9.38 -3.89 25.32
C VAL A 85 8.86 -3.44 26.68
N TYR A 86 8.29 -2.24 26.77
CA TYR A 86 7.88 -1.63 28.04
C TYR A 86 6.41 -1.88 28.40
N ASN A 87 5.99 -3.15 28.38
CA ASN A 87 4.60 -3.55 28.70
C ASN A 87 4.15 -3.13 30.12
N LEU A 88 5.05 -3.09 31.11
CA LEU A 88 4.77 -2.67 32.49
C LEU A 88 4.38 -1.19 32.61
N CYS A 89 4.56 -0.38 31.57
CA CYS A 89 4.12 1.02 31.56
C CYS A 89 2.61 1.17 31.29
N TYR A 90 1.98 0.13 30.75
CA TYR A 90 0.57 0.13 30.38
C TYR A 90 -0.35 -0.22 31.55
N GLY A 91 -1.52 0.39 31.58
CA GLY A 91 -2.62 0.12 32.50
C GLY A 91 -3.96 0.13 31.76
N LEU A 92 -4.98 -0.44 32.39
CA LEU A 92 -6.34 -0.50 31.83
C LEU A 92 -7.27 0.42 32.63
N LEU A 93 -7.80 1.44 31.95
CA LEU A 93 -8.74 2.39 32.51
C LEU A 93 -10.17 1.95 32.22
N LEU A 94 -10.99 1.79 33.25
CA LEU A 94 -12.43 1.62 33.15
C LEU A 94 -13.12 2.97 33.38
N LYS A 95 -13.83 3.45 32.36
CA LYS A 95 -14.55 4.73 32.39
C LYS A 95 -16.05 4.50 32.31
N HIS A 96 -16.78 5.16 33.20
CA HIS A 96 -18.23 5.23 33.08
C HIS A 96 -18.61 6.33 32.08
N LEU A 97 -19.44 6.03 31.09
CA LEU A 97 -19.74 6.95 29.99
C LEU A 97 -20.74 8.05 30.38
N LYS A 98 -21.50 7.87 31.47
CA LYS A 98 -22.54 8.81 31.92
C LYS A 98 -22.14 9.63 33.15
N SER A 99 -20.98 9.35 33.77
CA SER A 99 -20.47 10.11 34.92
C SER A 99 -18.98 10.42 34.75
N SER A 100 -18.41 11.20 35.67
CA SER A 100 -16.97 11.48 35.72
C SER A 100 -16.17 10.37 36.42
N VAL A 101 -16.83 9.27 36.84
CA VAL A 101 -16.20 8.21 37.60
C VAL A 101 -15.30 7.37 36.70
N ILE A 102 -14.07 7.14 37.18
CA ILE A 102 -13.06 6.30 36.54
C ILE A 102 -12.43 5.34 37.55
N HIS A 103 -12.08 4.15 37.08
CA HIS A 103 -11.38 3.13 37.84
C HIS A 103 -10.18 2.63 37.05
N TRP A 104 -8.99 2.77 37.60
CA TRP A 104 -7.82 2.07 37.08
C TRP A 104 -7.83 0.64 37.59
N LEU A 105 -7.90 -0.29 36.65
CA LEU A 105 -8.05 -1.70 36.96
C LEU A 105 -6.67 -2.29 37.27
N HIS A 106 -6.51 -2.73 38.53
CA HIS A 106 -5.27 -3.33 38.97
C HIS A 106 -4.93 -4.58 38.14
N PRO A 107 -3.65 -4.80 37.74
CA PRO A 107 -3.27 -5.94 36.88
C PRO A 107 -3.70 -7.31 37.40
N ASP A 108 -3.69 -7.49 38.72
CA ASP A 108 -4.06 -8.76 39.38
C ASP A 108 -5.57 -8.88 39.71
N LEU A 109 -6.41 -7.98 39.20
CA LEU A 109 -7.87 -8.11 39.29
C LEU A 109 -8.34 -9.19 38.31
N THR A 110 -9.15 -10.14 38.75
CA THR A 110 -9.73 -11.18 37.87
C THR A 110 -10.94 -10.68 37.10
N VAL A 111 -11.26 -11.32 35.97
CA VAL A 111 -12.45 -11.02 35.17
C VAL A 111 -13.73 -11.27 35.97
N SER A 112 -13.76 -12.30 36.83
CA SER A 112 -14.88 -12.54 37.75
C SER A 112 -15.07 -11.38 38.74
N GLU A 113 -14.00 -10.90 39.37
CA GLU A 113 -14.07 -9.78 40.31
C GLU A 113 -14.45 -8.47 39.61
N LEU A 114 -13.90 -8.22 38.41
CA LEU A 114 -14.24 -7.07 37.57
C LEU A 114 -15.75 -7.02 37.28
N THR A 115 -16.32 -8.15 36.84
CA THR A 115 -17.75 -8.28 36.51
C THR A 115 -18.61 -8.04 37.75
N GLN A 116 -18.27 -8.69 38.86
CA GLN A 116 -19.01 -8.55 40.12
C GLN A 116 -18.95 -7.12 40.67
N ARG A 117 -17.79 -6.47 40.56
CA ARG A 117 -17.53 -5.21 41.25
C ARG A 117 -18.07 -3.99 40.51
N TYR A 118 -18.03 -3.98 39.18
CA TYR A 118 -18.35 -2.78 38.39
C TYR A 118 -19.55 -2.99 37.47
N GLU A 119 -19.60 -4.12 36.74
CA GLU A 119 -20.64 -4.35 35.73
C GLU A 119 -21.98 -4.85 36.30
N GLN A 120 -22.02 -5.40 37.51
CA GLN A 120 -23.30 -5.70 38.17
C GLN A 120 -24.05 -4.43 38.61
N GLN A 121 -23.37 -3.28 38.69
CA GLN A 121 -23.96 -2.03 39.17
C GLN A 121 -24.62 -1.22 38.04
N HIS A 122 -24.18 -1.42 36.80
CA HIS A 122 -24.55 -0.63 35.62
C HIS A 122 -24.52 -1.49 34.36
N LEU A 123 -25.30 -1.16 33.32
CA LEU A 123 -25.30 -1.91 32.06
C LEU A 123 -23.90 -1.92 31.42
N GLU A 124 -23.49 -3.03 30.83
CA GLU A 124 -22.16 -3.19 30.20
C GLU A 124 -21.86 -2.10 29.15
N ALA A 125 -22.87 -1.68 28.38
CA ALA A 125 -22.75 -0.62 27.38
C ALA A 125 -22.48 0.79 27.97
N GLU A 126 -22.61 0.98 29.28
CA GLU A 126 -22.28 2.22 29.98
C GLU A 126 -20.80 2.31 30.38
N TRP A 127 -20.07 1.21 30.21
CA TRP A 127 -18.66 1.10 30.55
C TRP A 127 -17.79 1.11 29.29
N ARG A 128 -16.59 1.66 29.46
CA ARG A 128 -15.57 1.68 28.41
C ARG A 128 -14.21 1.34 29.00
N TYR A 129 -13.52 0.41 28.36
CA TYR A 129 -12.15 0.02 28.68
C TYR A 129 -11.18 0.73 27.74
N ASP A 130 -10.27 1.55 28.27
CA ASP A 130 -9.23 2.23 27.51
C ASP A 130 -7.85 1.77 28.00
N LEU A 131 -7.07 1.15 27.11
CA LEU A 131 -5.66 0.85 27.34
C LEU A 131 -4.87 2.16 27.32
N ARG A 132 -4.01 2.40 28.31
CA ARG A 132 -3.27 3.66 28.44
C ARG A 132 -1.89 3.43 29.04
N ILE A 133 -0.94 4.30 28.73
CA ILE A 133 0.32 4.37 29.48
C ILE A 133 0.05 5.17 30.75
N ARG A 134 0.32 4.56 31.90
CA ARG A 134 0.10 5.20 33.21
C ARG A 134 1.39 5.33 34.00
N TYR A 135 2.21 4.29 33.99
CA TYR A 135 3.41 4.22 34.81
C TYR A 135 4.61 4.66 33.97
N ILE A 136 5.02 5.91 34.14
CA ILE A 136 6.02 6.54 33.28
C ILE A 136 7.42 6.46 33.95
N PRO A 137 8.46 5.98 33.26
CA PRO A 137 9.83 6.03 33.76
C PRO A 137 10.37 7.47 33.87
N LEU A 138 11.32 7.71 34.78
CA LEU A 138 11.96 9.03 34.93
C LEU A 138 12.60 9.53 33.62
N ASP A 139 13.38 8.67 32.96
CA ASP A 139 14.01 8.96 31.67
C ASP A 139 13.22 8.33 30.51
N PHE A 140 11.90 8.49 30.47
CA PHE A 140 11.05 7.80 29.48
C PHE A 140 11.47 8.08 28.03
N MET A 141 11.99 9.27 27.74
CA MET A 141 12.46 9.65 26.40
C MET A 141 13.59 8.75 25.90
N GLU A 142 14.58 8.49 26.76
CA GLU A 142 15.69 7.60 26.44
C GLU A 142 15.25 6.13 26.50
N LYS A 143 14.43 5.76 27.48
CA LYS A 143 13.95 4.37 27.60
C LYS A 143 13.10 3.94 26.41
N PHE A 144 12.17 4.77 25.96
CA PHE A 144 11.28 4.45 24.84
C PHE A 144 11.92 4.70 23.47
N LYS A 145 13.18 5.15 23.40
CA LYS A 145 13.85 5.47 22.13
C LYS A 145 13.91 4.28 21.17
N ASP A 146 14.18 3.09 21.71
CA ASP A 146 14.27 1.85 20.94
C ASP A 146 12.90 1.13 20.86
N ASP A 147 11.94 1.46 21.72
CA ASP A 147 10.55 1.01 21.68
C ASP A 147 9.66 2.09 21.05
N ARG A 148 9.76 2.19 19.72
CA ARG A 148 9.06 3.22 18.94
C ARG A 148 7.54 3.13 19.08
N THR A 149 6.99 1.94 19.29
CA THR A 149 5.56 1.71 19.49
C THR A 149 5.10 2.37 20.78
N THR A 150 5.78 2.11 21.90
CA THR A 150 5.46 2.74 23.20
C THR A 150 5.65 4.25 23.15
N MET A 151 6.72 4.76 22.53
CA MET A 151 6.95 6.20 22.35
C MET A 151 5.80 6.87 21.60
N LEU A 152 5.39 6.29 20.47
CA LEU A 152 4.33 6.84 19.63
C LEU A 152 2.96 6.73 20.31
N TYR A 153 2.70 5.63 21.02
CA TYR A 153 1.47 5.45 21.79
C TYR A 153 1.36 6.53 22.88
N PHE A 154 2.45 6.76 23.62
CA PHE A 154 2.50 7.80 24.64
C PHE A 154 2.30 9.19 24.05
N TYR A 155 2.95 9.48 22.92
CA TYR A 155 2.76 10.72 22.19
C TYR A 155 1.29 10.97 21.82
N GLN A 156 0.63 9.96 21.24
CA GLN A 156 -0.78 10.07 20.87
C GLN A 156 -1.69 10.25 22.09
N GLN A 157 -1.35 9.62 23.21
CA GLN A 157 -2.08 9.77 24.46
C GLN A 157 -2.01 11.20 24.98
N VAL A 158 -0.80 11.74 25.12
CA VAL A 158 -0.59 13.11 25.59
C VAL A 158 -1.23 14.12 24.64
N ARG A 159 -1.14 13.89 23.33
CA ARG A 159 -1.81 14.71 22.32
C ARG A 159 -3.34 14.64 22.45
N SER A 160 -3.90 13.46 22.65
CA SER A 160 -5.35 13.28 22.85
C SER A 160 -5.83 14.08 24.06
N ASP A 161 -5.12 13.96 25.18
CA ASP A 161 -5.46 14.61 26.44
C ASP A 161 -5.33 16.14 26.31
N TYR A 162 -4.28 16.61 25.62
CA TYR A 162 -4.12 18.01 25.25
C TYR A 162 -5.32 18.52 24.44
N MET A 163 -5.66 17.85 23.33
CA MET A 163 -6.76 18.27 22.45
C MET A 163 -8.12 18.29 23.18
N GLN A 164 -8.36 17.36 24.11
CA GLN A 164 -9.63 17.25 24.81
C GLN A 164 -9.78 18.21 26.00
N HIS A 165 -8.68 18.50 26.73
CA HIS A 165 -8.78 19.14 28.05
C HIS A 165 -8.00 20.45 28.20
N TYR A 166 -7.02 20.72 27.31
CA TYR A 166 -6.09 21.83 27.46
C TYR A 166 -5.98 22.73 26.23
N ALA A 167 -6.33 22.26 25.03
CA ALA A 167 -6.16 23.02 23.81
C ALA A 167 -6.98 24.33 23.78
N SER A 168 -8.09 24.40 24.51
CA SER A 168 -8.89 25.63 24.68
C SER A 168 -8.35 26.58 25.75
N LYS A 169 -7.36 26.16 26.55
CA LYS A 169 -6.77 26.93 27.66
C LYS A 169 -5.40 27.54 27.31
N VAL A 170 -4.80 27.14 26.19
CA VAL A 170 -3.50 27.64 25.74
C VAL A 170 -3.64 28.84 24.82
N SER A 171 -2.57 29.60 24.64
CA SER A 171 -2.55 30.71 23.68
C SER A 171 -2.61 30.21 22.23
N ASP A 172 -3.16 31.04 21.33
CA ASP A 172 -3.21 30.76 19.89
C ASP A 172 -1.82 30.41 19.33
N GLY A 173 -0.77 31.09 19.81
CA GLY A 173 0.62 30.81 19.41
C GLY A 173 1.07 29.40 19.79
N MET A 174 0.78 28.96 21.02
CA MET A 174 1.13 27.61 21.47
C MET A 174 0.31 26.54 20.73
N ALA A 175 -0.98 26.78 20.52
CA ALA A 175 -1.84 25.89 19.74
C ALA A 175 -1.35 25.76 18.28
N LEU A 176 -0.92 26.86 17.65
CA LEU A 176 -0.30 26.84 16.33
C LEU A 176 1.00 26.03 16.31
N GLN A 177 1.86 26.19 17.32
CA GLN A 177 3.11 25.44 17.41
C GLN A 177 2.85 23.93 17.53
N LEU A 178 2.00 23.51 18.45
CA LEU A 178 1.66 22.10 18.68
C LEU A 178 0.99 21.47 17.45
N GLY A 179 0.07 22.20 16.79
CA GLY A 179 -0.57 21.71 15.57
C GLY A 179 0.39 21.61 14.39
N CYS A 180 1.33 22.56 14.21
CA CYS A 180 2.34 22.47 13.15
C CYS A 180 3.36 21.35 13.38
N LEU A 181 3.74 21.10 14.63
CA LEU A 181 4.57 19.93 15.01
C LEU A 181 3.85 18.63 14.65
N GLU A 182 2.54 18.54 14.92
CA GLU A 182 1.76 17.38 14.51
C GLU A 182 1.65 17.26 12.99
N ILE A 183 1.41 18.34 12.25
CA ILE A 183 1.39 18.27 10.77
C ILE A 183 2.72 17.73 10.24
N ARG A 184 3.87 18.21 10.76
CA ARG A 184 5.19 17.74 10.34
C ARG A 184 5.43 16.27 10.69
N ARG A 185 5.00 15.84 11.89
CA ARG A 185 5.12 14.45 12.34
C ARG A 185 4.20 13.52 11.55
N PHE A 186 2.96 13.94 11.32
CA PHE A 186 1.93 13.19 10.60
C PHE A 186 2.30 13.05 9.12
N TYR A 187 2.72 14.14 8.47
CA TYR A 187 3.23 14.15 7.10
C TYR A 187 4.75 14.10 7.04
N LYS A 188 5.35 13.10 7.69
CA LYS A 188 6.81 12.93 7.83
C LYS A 188 7.62 12.98 6.52
N ASP A 189 7.00 12.63 5.39
CA ASP A 189 7.66 12.57 4.08
C ASP A 189 7.37 13.80 3.21
N MET A 190 6.56 14.75 3.70
CA MET A 190 6.25 15.98 2.98
C MET A 190 7.52 16.82 2.83
N ASN A 191 7.73 17.38 1.64
CA ASN A 191 8.82 18.33 1.39
C ASN A 191 8.73 19.50 2.41
N PRO A 192 9.87 20.03 2.93
CA PRO A 192 9.87 21.23 3.78
C PRO A 192 8.97 22.38 3.31
N ASN A 193 8.90 22.64 2.00
CA ASN A 193 8.06 23.70 1.44
C ASN A 193 6.65 23.20 1.05
N GLY A 194 6.26 22.02 1.52
CA GLY A 194 5.05 21.32 1.10
C GLY A 194 3.76 22.11 1.36
N LEU A 195 3.70 22.87 2.46
CA LEU A 195 2.53 23.70 2.79
C LEU A 195 2.49 25.06 2.10
N GLU A 196 3.56 25.48 1.42
CA GLU A 196 3.56 26.71 0.63
C GLU A 196 2.66 26.57 -0.61
N LYS A 197 2.53 25.34 -1.14
CA LYS A 197 1.63 25.02 -2.24
C LYS A 197 0.16 25.15 -1.80
N LYS A 198 -0.59 26.01 -2.48
CA LYS A 198 -2.01 26.26 -2.21
C LYS A 198 -2.86 24.99 -2.24
N SER A 199 -2.63 24.09 -3.19
CA SER A 199 -3.35 22.81 -3.32
C SER A 199 -3.12 21.88 -2.11
N ASN A 200 -1.88 21.78 -1.62
CA ASN A 200 -1.55 20.95 -0.47
C ASN A 200 -2.19 21.48 0.82
N PHE A 201 -2.24 22.80 0.98
CA PHE A 201 -2.96 23.38 2.12
C PHE A 201 -4.47 23.16 2.00
N GLU A 202 -5.03 23.26 0.78
CA GLU A 202 -6.46 23.02 0.55
C GLU A 202 -6.86 21.57 0.84
N LEU A 203 -5.99 20.59 0.55
CA LEU A 203 -6.16 19.19 0.96
C LEU A 203 -6.26 19.07 2.50
N LEU A 204 -5.38 19.73 3.24
CA LEU A 204 -5.44 19.75 4.71
C LEU A 204 -6.74 20.41 5.22
N GLU A 205 -7.12 21.52 4.59
CA GLU A 205 -8.25 22.34 5.04
C GLU A 205 -9.60 21.67 4.75
N LYS A 206 -9.75 21.03 3.58
CA LYS A 206 -11.03 20.51 3.10
C LYS A 206 -11.20 19.01 3.28
N ASP A 207 -10.16 18.23 3.01
CA ASP A 207 -10.28 16.77 2.92
C ASP A 207 -9.86 16.08 4.22
N VAL A 208 -8.86 16.64 4.92
CA VAL A 208 -8.38 16.12 6.20
C VAL A 208 -9.10 16.78 7.37
N GLY A 209 -9.33 18.09 7.28
CA GLY A 209 -9.87 18.91 8.36
C GLY A 209 -8.77 19.47 9.26
N LEU A 210 -8.77 20.79 9.44
CA LEU A 210 -7.83 21.46 10.35
C LEU A 210 -8.08 21.10 11.83
N ASP A 211 -9.30 20.67 12.18
CA ASP A 211 -9.68 20.29 13.53
C ASP A 211 -9.00 19.00 14.01
N LEU A 212 -8.41 18.23 13.09
CA LEU A 212 -7.50 17.15 13.44
C LEU A 212 -6.24 17.69 14.14
N PHE A 213 -5.73 18.86 13.72
CA PHE A 213 -4.44 19.40 14.16
C PHE A 213 -4.55 20.57 15.14
N PHE A 214 -5.64 21.33 15.06
CA PHE A 214 -5.82 22.58 15.80
C PHE A 214 -7.16 22.59 16.55
N PRO A 215 -7.25 23.23 17.72
CA PRO A 215 -8.51 23.39 18.45
C PRO A 215 -9.52 24.22 17.64
N ARG A 216 -10.80 23.91 17.79
CA ARG A 216 -11.89 24.61 17.06
C ARG A 216 -11.95 26.08 17.42
N GLU A 217 -11.59 26.42 18.66
CA GLU A 217 -11.49 27.78 19.16
C GLU A 217 -10.51 28.62 18.33
N LEU A 218 -9.32 28.08 18.02
CA LEU A 218 -8.32 28.73 17.16
C LEU A 218 -8.79 28.84 15.70
N ILE A 219 -9.43 27.78 15.19
CA ILE A 219 -9.94 27.77 13.81
C ILE A 219 -11.04 28.83 13.63
N ASN A 220 -11.92 28.97 14.62
CA ASN A 220 -13.05 29.88 14.59
C ASN A 220 -12.68 31.33 14.96
N SER A 221 -11.56 31.56 15.66
CA SER A 221 -11.14 32.90 16.08
C SER A 221 -10.53 33.73 14.93
N MET A 222 -10.08 33.10 13.84
CA MET A 222 -9.38 33.76 12.74
C MET A 222 -10.08 33.57 11.39
N LYS A 223 -9.94 34.54 10.49
CA LYS A 223 -10.37 34.37 9.09
C LYS A 223 -9.53 33.27 8.41
N PRO A 224 -10.10 32.41 7.54
CA PRO A 224 -9.37 31.30 6.92
C PRO A 224 -8.05 31.71 6.23
N LYS A 225 -8.04 32.85 5.52
CA LYS A 225 -6.83 33.37 4.87
C LYS A 225 -5.74 33.78 5.87
N GLN A 226 -6.12 34.29 7.03
CA GLN A 226 -5.19 34.67 8.10
C GLN A 226 -4.65 33.42 8.79
N LEU A 227 -5.52 32.47 9.15
CA LEU A 227 -5.13 31.20 9.74
C LEU A 227 -4.15 30.42 8.86
N ARG A 228 -4.44 30.34 7.55
CA ARG A 228 -3.55 29.75 6.55
C ARG A 228 -2.15 30.34 6.59
N ARG A 229 -2.04 31.67 6.59
CA ARG A 229 -0.73 32.37 6.66
C ARG A 229 -0.01 32.04 7.95
N MET A 230 -0.70 32.06 9.09
CA MET A 230 -0.12 31.74 10.40
C MET A 230 0.41 30.29 10.46
N ILE A 231 -0.35 29.33 9.93
CA ILE A 231 0.07 27.92 9.86
C ILE A 231 1.29 27.77 8.97
N GLN A 232 1.28 28.36 7.77
CA GLN A 232 2.42 28.28 6.83
C GLN A 232 3.71 28.87 7.44
N GLN A 233 3.61 30.06 8.06
CA GLN A 233 4.74 30.72 8.72
C GLN A 233 5.28 29.90 9.89
N THR A 234 4.40 29.38 10.75
CA THR A 234 4.79 28.58 11.91
C THR A 234 5.39 27.24 11.49
N PHE A 235 4.81 26.59 10.48
CA PHE A 235 5.29 25.31 9.96
C PHE A 235 6.70 25.38 9.40
N GLN A 236 7.09 26.50 8.79
CA GLN A 236 8.42 26.66 8.22
C GLN A 236 9.55 26.44 9.23
N GLY A 237 9.35 26.86 10.50
CA GLY A 237 10.28 26.61 11.60
C GLY A 237 10.43 25.14 12.02
N TYR A 238 9.52 24.27 11.58
CA TYR A 238 9.52 22.83 11.86
C TYR A 238 9.67 21.97 10.61
N SER A 239 9.71 22.58 9.43
CA SER A 239 9.58 21.93 8.12
C SER A 239 10.62 20.84 7.85
N THR A 240 11.80 20.92 8.47
CA THR A 240 12.92 19.99 8.30
C THR A 240 13.03 18.93 9.41
N LEU A 241 12.18 19.01 10.44
CA LEU A 241 12.27 18.10 11.59
C LEU A 241 11.84 16.68 11.23
N LYS A 242 12.55 15.71 11.82
CA LYS A 242 12.17 14.30 11.80
C LYS A 242 11.08 14.02 12.85
N GLN A 243 10.41 12.87 12.73
CA GLN A 243 9.31 12.52 13.64
C GLN A 243 9.72 12.55 15.12
N ASP A 244 10.88 12.01 15.47
CA ASP A 244 11.33 11.94 16.87
C ASP A 244 11.64 13.32 17.44
N GLU A 245 12.19 14.21 16.61
CA GLU A 245 12.42 15.62 16.96
C GLU A 245 11.08 16.36 17.12
N CYS A 246 10.09 16.09 16.28
CA CYS A 246 8.74 16.64 16.43
C CYS A 246 8.09 16.19 17.74
N MET A 247 8.16 14.90 18.07
CA MET A 247 7.61 14.35 19.32
C MET A 247 8.31 14.97 20.53
N THR A 248 9.65 15.03 20.51
CA THR A 248 10.44 15.64 21.58
C THR A 248 10.05 17.09 21.81
N ARG A 249 10.00 17.91 20.75
CA ARG A 249 9.57 19.31 20.86
C ARG A 249 8.13 19.44 21.33
N PHE A 250 7.22 18.58 20.86
CA PHE A 250 5.83 18.58 21.30
C PHE A 250 5.72 18.32 22.80
N PHE A 251 6.41 17.30 23.31
CA PHE A 251 6.47 16.99 24.74
C PHE A 251 7.04 18.14 25.58
N THR A 252 8.12 18.78 25.10
CA THR A 252 8.69 19.95 25.78
C THR A 252 7.72 21.15 25.78
N THR A 253 7.05 21.41 24.66
CA THR A 253 6.10 22.53 24.56
C THR A 253 4.87 22.27 25.43
N VAL A 254 4.26 21.09 25.36
CA VAL A 254 3.03 20.79 26.13
C VAL A 254 3.28 20.73 27.64
N ALA A 255 4.50 20.38 28.08
CA ALA A 255 4.88 20.39 29.50
C ALA A 255 4.74 21.77 30.17
N GLN A 256 4.74 22.86 29.38
CA GLN A 256 4.59 24.22 29.89
C GLN A 256 3.16 24.53 30.39
N CYS A 257 2.17 23.77 29.96
CA CYS A 257 0.77 23.97 30.33
C CYS A 257 0.08 22.73 30.92
N TYR A 258 0.67 21.55 30.73
CA TYR A 258 0.09 20.27 31.13
C TYR A 258 1.20 19.33 31.60
N SER A 259 1.14 18.92 32.87
CA SER A 259 2.03 17.92 33.44
C SER A 259 1.54 16.51 33.12
N TYR A 260 1.91 15.98 31.96
CA TYR A 260 1.48 14.66 31.48
C TYR A 260 2.21 13.46 32.12
N THR A 261 3.25 13.72 32.92
CA THR A 261 4.02 12.68 33.60
C THR A 261 3.61 12.44 35.05
N GLN A 262 2.69 13.25 35.57
CA GLN A 262 2.27 13.20 36.97
C GLN A 262 0.74 13.32 37.10
N GLU A 263 0.19 12.66 38.11
CA GLU A 263 -1.22 12.81 38.51
C GLU A 263 -1.27 13.50 39.88
N SER A 264 -2.16 14.49 40.03
CA SER A 264 -2.37 15.24 41.27
C SER A 264 -3.70 14.86 41.91
N PHE A 265 -3.70 14.60 43.21
CA PHE A 265 -4.86 14.18 43.98
C PHE A 265 -5.08 15.05 45.21
N ALA A 266 -6.19 15.77 45.23
CA ALA A 266 -6.64 16.50 46.42
C ALA A 266 -7.04 15.53 47.54
N CYS A 267 -6.39 15.62 48.69
CA CYS A 267 -6.61 14.75 49.84
C CYS A 267 -6.33 15.47 51.16
N GLN A 268 -6.67 14.84 52.28
CA GLN A 268 -6.45 15.38 53.63
C GLN A 268 -5.42 14.53 54.37
N LEU A 269 -4.36 15.17 54.88
CA LEU A 269 -3.35 14.46 55.67
C LEU A 269 -3.94 14.07 57.05
N VAL A 270 -3.79 12.80 57.45
CA VAL A 270 -4.35 12.30 58.71
C VAL A 270 -3.52 12.74 59.93
N HIS A 271 -2.22 12.93 59.76
CA HIS A 271 -1.30 13.28 60.84
C HIS A 271 -0.99 14.79 60.83
N GLY A 272 -1.79 15.57 61.58
CA GLY A 272 -1.63 17.03 61.69
C GLY A 272 -2.98 17.74 61.86
N TRP A 273 -2.99 19.08 61.78
CA TRP A 273 -4.24 19.80 61.47
C TRP A 273 -4.76 19.22 60.14
N ASN A 274 -6.07 18.93 60.02
CA ASN A 274 -6.70 18.36 58.81
C ASN A 274 -6.50 19.27 57.58
N LEU A 275 -5.29 19.28 57.04
CA LEU A 275 -4.84 20.16 55.99
C LEU A 275 -5.16 19.48 54.67
N THR A 276 -5.95 20.15 53.84
CA THR A 276 -6.16 19.75 52.45
C THR A 276 -4.90 20.06 51.66
N ILE A 277 -4.37 19.04 50.99
CA ILE A 277 -3.13 19.09 50.22
C ILE A 277 -3.35 18.40 48.87
N ASP A 278 -2.53 18.74 47.88
CA ASP A 278 -2.43 17.96 46.65
C ASP A 278 -1.24 17.01 46.76
N LEU A 279 -1.51 15.70 46.67
CA LEU A 279 -0.46 14.71 46.47
C LEU A 279 -0.18 14.59 44.97
N VAL A 280 1.05 14.91 44.58
CA VAL A 280 1.55 14.80 43.21
C VAL A 280 2.35 13.51 43.12
N ILE A 281 1.93 12.60 42.26
CA ILE A 281 2.55 11.29 42.07
C ILE A 281 3.03 11.21 40.61
N GLY A 282 4.32 10.96 40.42
CA GLY A 282 4.92 10.85 39.10
C GLY A 282 6.29 10.15 39.20
N PRO A 283 7.08 10.10 38.11
CA PRO A 283 8.34 9.35 38.09
C PRO A 283 9.36 9.74 39.17
N GLU A 284 9.31 10.99 39.66
CA GLU A 284 10.19 11.50 40.71
C GLU A 284 9.84 10.97 42.11
N GLY A 285 8.62 10.44 42.29
CA GLY A 285 8.15 9.89 43.55
C GLY A 285 6.79 10.44 43.97
N ILE A 286 6.56 10.46 45.28
CA ILE A 286 5.37 10.99 45.93
C ILE A 286 5.74 12.33 46.56
N SER A 287 5.10 13.41 46.11
CA SER A 287 5.35 14.76 46.59
C SER A 287 4.08 15.42 47.09
N GLN A 288 4.22 16.32 48.05
CA GLN A 288 3.14 17.17 48.55
C GLN A 288 3.24 18.55 47.92
N GLN A 289 2.11 19.10 47.50
CA GLN A 289 1.97 20.48 47.06
C GLN A 289 0.83 21.17 47.81
N THR A 290 1.10 22.37 48.33
CA THR A 290 0.08 23.31 48.83
C THR A 290 -0.07 24.48 47.86
N GLU A 291 -1.20 25.20 47.90
CA GLU A 291 -1.48 26.32 46.99
C GLU A 291 -0.27 27.28 46.89
N ASN A 292 0.25 27.45 45.66
CA ASN A 292 1.38 28.31 45.30
C ASN A 292 2.76 27.93 45.88
N SER A 293 2.96 26.70 46.34
CA SER A 293 4.27 26.19 46.79
C SER A 293 4.94 25.27 45.77
N THR A 294 6.27 25.15 45.86
CA THR A 294 7.01 24.13 45.12
C THR A 294 6.76 22.75 45.74
N PRO A 295 6.52 21.70 44.93
CA PRO A 295 6.32 20.35 45.45
C PRO A 295 7.45 19.90 46.37
N VAL A 296 7.10 19.36 47.53
CA VAL A 296 8.05 18.81 48.52
C VAL A 296 8.00 17.29 48.43
N CYS A 297 9.12 16.66 48.09
CA CYS A 297 9.23 15.21 48.00
C CYS A 297 9.02 14.57 49.38
N LEU A 298 8.06 13.64 49.48
CA LEU A 298 7.76 12.88 50.69
C LEU A 298 8.46 11.52 50.68
N ALA A 299 8.44 10.83 49.54
CA ALA A 299 9.06 9.52 49.39
C ALA A 299 9.35 9.17 47.92
N THR A 300 10.40 8.38 47.73
CA THR A 300 10.68 7.71 46.45
C THR A 300 10.05 6.31 46.44
N PHE A 301 9.73 5.78 45.25
CA PHE A 301 9.12 4.44 45.13
C PHE A 301 9.99 3.30 45.68
N SER A 302 11.31 3.49 45.78
CA SER A 302 12.23 2.51 46.40
C SER A 302 12.02 2.35 47.91
N GLN A 303 11.44 3.36 48.56
CA GLN A 303 11.17 3.36 50.00
C GLN A 303 9.79 2.78 50.32
N VAL A 304 8.91 2.59 49.35
CA VAL A 304 7.58 2.02 49.59
C VAL A 304 7.70 0.54 49.94
N ARG A 305 6.97 0.10 50.96
CA ARG A 305 6.99 -1.29 51.46
C ARG A 305 5.64 -1.98 51.38
N SER A 306 4.55 -1.26 51.65
CA SER A 306 3.19 -1.78 51.49
C SER A 306 2.18 -0.65 51.36
N ILE A 307 1.08 -0.93 50.67
CA ILE A 307 -0.03 -0.01 50.40
C ILE A 307 -1.33 -0.64 50.88
N SER A 308 -2.21 0.12 51.51
CA SER A 308 -3.54 -0.37 51.91
C SER A 308 -4.59 0.71 51.78
N CYS A 309 -5.80 0.31 51.37
CA CYS A 309 -6.97 1.19 51.28
C CYS A 309 -8.11 0.62 52.13
N SER A 310 -8.79 1.48 52.89
CA SER A 310 -9.99 1.11 53.65
C SER A 310 -11.08 2.17 53.48
N ALA A 311 -12.32 1.73 53.22
CA ALA A 311 -13.47 2.62 53.16
C ALA A 311 -13.86 3.10 54.57
N GLU A 312 -14.21 4.38 54.70
CA GLU A 312 -14.76 4.97 55.91
C GLU A 312 -16.30 5.02 55.84
N VAL A 313 -16.95 5.15 57.00
CA VAL A 313 -18.41 5.10 57.14
C VAL A 313 -19.11 6.27 56.45
N ASP A 314 -18.40 7.39 56.29
CA ASP A 314 -18.92 8.62 55.67
C ASP A 314 -18.74 8.67 54.14
N GLY A 315 -18.28 7.58 53.53
CA GLY A 315 -18.03 7.46 52.08
C GLY A 315 -16.65 7.92 51.62
N ARG A 316 -15.82 8.49 52.52
CA ARG A 316 -14.39 8.73 52.26
C ARG A 316 -13.62 7.41 52.32
N ALA A 317 -12.34 7.45 51.97
CA ALA A 317 -11.45 6.31 52.16
C ALA A 317 -10.08 6.76 52.68
N LEU A 318 -9.49 5.90 53.50
CA LEU A 318 -8.15 6.06 54.03
C LEU A 318 -7.17 5.28 53.15
N LEU A 319 -6.21 6.00 52.56
CA LEU A 319 -5.03 5.43 51.91
C LEU A 319 -3.86 5.48 52.89
N THR A 320 -3.21 4.34 53.13
CA THR A 320 -2.01 4.24 53.98
C THR A 320 -0.86 3.63 53.19
N VAL A 321 0.28 4.33 53.16
CA VAL A 321 1.51 3.92 52.48
C VAL A 321 2.64 3.80 53.50
N HIS A 322 3.18 2.60 53.65
CA HIS A 322 4.32 2.35 54.53
C HIS A 322 5.62 2.69 53.81
N ILE A 323 6.37 3.64 54.37
CA ILE A 323 7.63 4.14 53.84
C ILE A 323 8.77 3.70 54.77
N GLU A 324 9.77 3.05 54.19
CA GLU A 324 10.99 2.65 54.89
C GLU A 324 11.72 3.87 55.46
N GLY A 325 12.09 3.79 56.74
CA GLY A 325 12.76 4.87 57.46
C GLY A 325 11.83 5.95 58.02
N ALA A 326 10.54 5.96 57.67
CA ALA A 326 9.55 6.86 58.25
C ALA A 326 9.06 6.34 59.61
N LYS A 327 8.94 7.23 60.61
CA LYS A 327 8.43 6.88 61.95
C LYS A 327 6.95 6.50 61.96
N GLN A 328 6.18 7.04 61.02
CA GLN A 328 4.75 6.80 60.82
C GLN A 328 4.47 6.64 59.33
N PRO A 329 3.48 5.82 58.94
CA PRO A 329 3.11 5.68 57.54
C PRO A 329 2.49 6.98 57.00
N LEU A 330 2.60 7.19 55.69
CA LEU A 330 1.89 8.27 55.01
C LEU A 330 0.42 7.88 54.90
N SER A 331 -0.43 8.55 55.68
CA SER A 331 -1.86 8.30 55.73
C SER A 331 -2.65 9.53 55.27
N VAL A 332 -3.49 9.35 54.25
CA VAL A 332 -4.33 10.40 53.67
C VAL A 332 -5.78 9.94 53.49
N ASN A 333 -6.70 10.86 53.75
CA ASN A 333 -8.12 10.69 53.47
C ASN A 333 -8.44 11.22 52.08
N THR A 334 -9.07 10.38 51.26
CA THR A 334 -9.53 10.69 49.91
C THR A 334 -11.04 10.90 49.90
N SER A 335 -11.54 11.57 48.86
CA SER A 335 -12.97 11.84 48.69
C SER A 335 -13.82 10.59 48.46
N SER A 336 -13.22 9.47 48.05
CA SER A 336 -13.91 8.20 47.82
C SER A 336 -12.92 7.02 47.77
N LEU A 337 -13.45 5.81 47.95
CA LEU A 337 -12.69 4.57 47.77
C LEU A 337 -12.08 4.47 46.36
N ALA A 338 -12.81 4.88 45.32
CA ALA A 338 -12.32 4.85 43.95
C ALA A 338 -11.04 5.70 43.77
N VAL A 339 -10.99 6.89 44.40
CA VAL A 339 -9.78 7.73 44.38
C VAL A 339 -8.63 7.08 45.12
N ALA A 340 -8.88 6.49 46.29
CA ALA A 340 -7.84 5.78 47.05
C ALA A 340 -7.27 4.59 46.26
N GLU A 341 -8.12 3.82 45.58
CA GLU A 341 -7.69 2.70 44.73
C GLU A 341 -6.91 3.17 43.50
N ASN A 342 -7.35 4.25 42.85
CA ASN A 342 -6.64 4.82 41.72
C ASN A 342 -5.24 5.33 42.12
N MET A 343 -5.11 5.92 43.32
CA MET A 343 -3.82 6.33 43.88
C MET A 343 -2.95 5.13 44.24
N ALA A 344 -3.53 4.10 44.87
CA ALA A 344 -2.82 2.87 45.23
C ALA A 344 -2.28 2.14 43.99
N ASP A 345 -3.07 2.01 42.93
CA ASP A 345 -2.63 1.42 41.66
C ASP A 345 -1.47 2.22 41.04
N LEU A 346 -1.53 3.55 41.08
CA LEU A 346 -0.46 4.40 40.53
C LEU A 346 0.86 4.21 41.29
N ILE A 347 0.82 4.25 42.62
CA ILE A 347 2.01 4.05 43.46
C ILE A 347 2.55 2.63 43.27
N ASP A 348 1.69 1.62 43.30
CA ASP A 348 2.09 0.23 43.13
C ASP A 348 2.71 -0.02 41.75
N GLY A 349 2.12 0.53 40.68
CA GLY A 349 2.65 0.40 39.33
C GLY A 349 4.00 1.05 39.14
N HIS A 350 4.26 2.22 39.73
CA HIS A 350 5.60 2.79 39.75
C HIS A 350 6.60 1.95 40.57
N CYS A 351 6.16 1.31 41.66
CA CYS A 351 7.01 0.39 42.43
C CYS A 351 7.36 -0.87 41.62
N ARG A 352 6.38 -1.47 40.92
CA ARG A 352 6.56 -2.60 40.00
C ARG A 352 7.53 -2.25 38.87
N LEU A 353 7.32 -1.10 38.23
CA LEU A 353 8.16 -0.61 37.14
C LEU A 353 9.62 -0.37 37.60
N LYS A 354 9.83 0.20 38.78
CA LYS A 354 11.17 0.48 39.31
C LYS A 354 11.92 -0.78 39.74
N SER A 355 11.22 -1.73 40.35
CA SER A 355 11.80 -3.01 40.80
C SER A 355 11.91 -4.06 39.69
N ASN A 356 11.34 -3.79 38.51
CA ASN A 356 11.15 -4.76 37.44
C ASN A 356 10.46 -6.05 37.96
N SER A 357 9.49 -5.87 38.85
CA SER A 357 8.74 -6.96 39.49
C SER A 357 7.27 -6.90 39.10
N GLU A 358 6.66 -8.07 38.97
CA GLU A 358 5.22 -8.19 38.75
C GLU A 358 4.40 -8.20 40.05
N SER A 359 5.06 -8.35 41.21
CA SER A 359 4.40 -8.47 42.52
C SER A 359 3.81 -7.15 43.00
N SER A 360 2.54 -7.17 43.43
CA SER A 360 1.89 -6.02 44.06
C SER A 360 2.29 -5.85 45.53
N LEU A 361 2.44 -4.59 45.96
CA LEU A 361 2.60 -4.16 47.34
C LEU A 361 1.26 -3.80 48.01
N ILE A 362 0.14 -3.95 47.29
CA ILE A 362 -1.20 -3.65 47.82
C ILE A 362 -1.69 -4.83 48.68
N ASN A 363 -1.91 -4.56 49.96
CA ASN A 363 -2.47 -5.51 50.91
C ASN A 363 -3.97 -5.70 50.65
N ARG A 364 -4.36 -6.79 49.98
CA ARG A 364 -5.77 -7.17 49.86
C ARG A 364 -6.23 -7.90 51.12
N PRO A 365 -7.35 -7.51 51.77
CA PRO A 365 -7.88 -8.27 52.89
C PRO A 365 -8.31 -9.66 52.40
N ASN A 366 -7.69 -10.71 52.94
CA ASN A 366 -7.97 -12.11 52.64
C ASN A 366 -9.46 -12.44 52.84
N LYS A 367 -10.23 -12.47 51.75
CA LYS A 367 -11.52 -13.18 51.74
C LYS A 367 -11.27 -14.62 51.27
N GLY A 368 -11.15 -15.52 52.24
CA GLY A 368 -11.64 -16.90 52.13
C GLY A 368 -11.02 -17.77 51.06
N ARG A 369 -10.05 -18.58 51.49
CA ARG A 369 -9.75 -19.92 51.00
C ARG A 369 -11.05 -20.73 50.84
N ASN A 370 -11.67 -20.74 49.65
CA ASN A 370 -12.77 -21.64 49.35
C ASN A 370 -12.22 -22.99 48.88
N THR A 371 -12.04 -23.89 49.85
CA THR A 371 -12.05 -25.33 49.64
C THR A 371 -13.37 -25.77 49.00
N ARG A 372 -13.37 -26.19 47.74
CA ARG A 372 -14.29 -27.23 47.26
C ARG A 372 -13.74 -28.01 46.05
N LEU A 373 -13.15 -29.16 46.37
CA LEU A 373 -13.20 -30.45 45.67
C LEU A 373 -12.62 -30.54 44.25
N LYS A 374 -11.43 -31.15 44.18
CA LYS A 374 -10.98 -31.97 43.04
C LYS A 374 -11.80 -33.27 42.97
N LEU A 375 -12.13 -33.71 41.74
CA LEU A 375 -12.18 -35.09 41.18
C LEU A 375 -13.35 -35.23 40.17
N PRO A 376 -13.32 -36.16 39.18
CA PRO A 376 -12.22 -36.72 38.37
C PRO A 376 -12.50 -36.66 36.83
N ASP A 377 -11.51 -37.05 36.01
CA ASP A 377 -11.62 -37.25 34.54
C ASP A 377 -12.51 -38.46 34.11
N ILE A 378 -12.80 -38.54 32.79
CA ILE A 378 -13.16 -39.72 31.91
C ILE A 378 -14.61 -39.68 31.32
N PRO A 379 -14.94 -40.14 30.09
CA PRO A 379 -14.34 -40.09 28.73
C PRO A 379 -15.34 -39.66 27.58
N LYS A 380 -14.86 -39.41 26.36
CA LYS A 380 -15.67 -39.24 25.12
C LYS A 380 -16.23 -40.57 24.56
N PRO A 381 -17.39 -40.54 23.88
CA PRO A 381 -17.64 -41.42 22.72
C PRO A 381 -18.14 -40.65 21.47
N GLY A 382 -17.78 -41.14 20.28
CA GLY A 382 -17.99 -40.46 19.00
C GLY A 382 -19.09 -41.03 18.08
N GLY A 383 -19.52 -40.15 17.15
CA GLY A 383 -20.10 -40.40 15.80
C GLY A 383 -21.55 -40.91 15.68
N PRO A 384 -22.22 -40.83 14.50
CA PRO A 384 -22.05 -39.92 13.34
C PRO A 384 -23.37 -39.34 12.73
N SER A 385 -23.21 -38.29 11.91
CA SER A 385 -23.94 -37.86 10.68
C SER A 385 -25.49 -37.85 10.59
N GLY A 386 -26.05 -36.67 10.24
CA GLY A 386 -27.39 -36.51 9.66
C GLY A 386 -27.65 -35.08 9.15
N SER A 387 -27.75 -34.94 7.83
CA SER A 387 -27.94 -33.72 7.02
C SER A 387 -29.30 -33.02 7.20
N ASN A 388 -29.35 -31.68 7.16
CA ASN A 388 -30.43 -30.99 6.45
C ASN A 388 -30.09 -29.57 5.96
N LYS A 389 -30.73 -29.19 4.86
CA LYS A 389 -30.52 -27.98 4.03
C LYS A 389 -31.33 -26.77 4.49
N GLY A 390 -30.79 -25.57 4.26
CA GLY A 390 -31.54 -24.41 3.77
C GLY A 390 -31.47 -23.11 4.60
N SER A 391 -30.73 -22.11 4.09
CA SER A 391 -31.17 -20.70 3.91
C SER A 391 -29.94 -19.81 3.62
N ASP A 392 -29.91 -19.19 2.44
CA ASP A 392 -29.02 -18.07 2.13
C ASP A 392 -29.38 -16.86 3.01
N ILE A 393 -28.39 -16.03 3.35
CA ILE A 393 -28.43 -14.71 4.07
C ILE A 393 -27.79 -14.70 5.48
N TYR A 394 -27.40 -15.83 6.07
CA TYR A 394 -26.42 -15.85 7.17
C TYR A 394 -25.37 -16.94 6.92
N ALA A 395 -24.14 -16.53 6.60
CA ALA A 395 -23.01 -17.46 6.65
C ALA A 395 -22.57 -17.62 8.10
N GLU A 396 -22.84 -18.79 8.68
CA GLU A 396 -22.18 -19.23 9.90
C GLU A 396 -20.66 -19.26 9.68
N ILE A 397 -19.91 -18.54 10.51
CA ILE A 397 -18.45 -18.64 10.58
C ILE A 397 -18.14 -19.95 11.31
N PRO A 398 -17.45 -20.93 10.69
CA PRO A 398 -17.10 -22.16 11.40
C PRO A 398 -16.11 -21.85 12.52
N GLU A 399 -16.50 -22.10 13.77
CA GLU A 399 -15.55 -22.27 14.87
C GLU A 399 -14.67 -23.49 14.53
N GLY A 400 -13.35 -23.28 14.49
CA GLY A 400 -12.40 -24.34 14.11
C GLY A 400 -10.93 -23.92 14.11
N THR A 401 -10.46 -23.18 15.12
CA THR A 401 -9.03 -23.07 15.43
C THR A 401 -8.56 -24.37 16.07
N ALA A 402 -8.20 -25.35 15.23
CA ALA A 402 -7.23 -26.43 15.51
C ALA A 402 -7.08 -27.43 14.34
N ASP A 403 -7.98 -27.43 13.34
CA ASP A 403 -7.96 -28.45 12.25
C ASP A 403 -7.91 -27.85 10.83
N SER A 404 -7.79 -26.52 10.70
CA SER A 404 -7.72 -25.80 9.41
C SER A 404 -6.28 -25.60 8.89
N GLU A 405 -5.26 -25.74 9.74
CA GLU A 405 -3.86 -25.66 9.32
C GLU A 405 -3.49 -26.81 8.37
N ALA A 406 -4.14 -27.99 8.50
CA ALA A 406 -3.82 -29.16 7.69
C ALA A 406 -4.43 -29.17 6.27
N ARG A 407 -5.45 -28.35 5.96
CA ARG A 407 -6.19 -28.49 4.67
C ARG A 407 -5.44 -28.07 3.42
N HIS A 408 -4.39 -27.26 3.55
CA HIS A 408 -3.62 -26.73 2.41
C HIS A 408 -2.14 -27.07 2.48
N SER A 409 -1.70 -27.78 3.53
CA SER A 409 -0.33 -28.27 3.62
C SER A 409 -0.20 -29.50 2.71
N ILE A 410 0.74 -29.43 1.76
CA ILE A 410 1.00 -30.52 0.82
C ILE A 410 2.43 -31.03 1.00
N SER A 411 2.65 -32.33 0.78
CA SER A 411 3.98 -32.92 0.88
C SER A 411 4.80 -32.61 -0.37
N ARG A 412 6.08 -32.27 -0.17
CA ARG A 412 7.04 -32.08 -1.28
C ARG A 412 7.13 -33.32 -2.17
N GLY A 413 6.98 -34.52 -1.60
CA GLY A 413 7.02 -35.78 -2.35
C GLY A 413 5.85 -35.99 -3.32
N ASP A 414 4.76 -35.24 -3.15
CA ASP A 414 3.57 -35.31 -4.01
C ASP A 414 3.64 -34.34 -5.19
N VAL A 415 4.70 -33.52 -5.28
CA VAL A 415 4.87 -32.51 -6.32
C VAL A 415 6.12 -32.78 -7.14
N VAL A 416 5.95 -32.89 -8.45
CA VAL A 416 7.06 -32.99 -9.42
C VAL A 416 7.24 -31.63 -10.09
N VAL A 417 8.43 -31.04 -9.92
CA VAL A 417 8.79 -29.76 -10.54
C VAL A 417 9.30 -29.98 -11.96
N GLY A 418 8.79 -29.17 -12.89
CA GLY A 418 9.18 -29.13 -14.30
C GLY A 418 10.05 -27.92 -14.63
N ARG A 419 9.91 -27.39 -15.85
CA ARG A 419 10.69 -26.22 -16.31
C ARG A 419 10.24 -24.92 -15.64
N ILE A 420 11.10 -23.91 -15.68
CA ILE A 420 10.78 -22.55 -15.26
C ILE A 420 9.82 -21.92 -16.27
N LEU A 421 8.75 -21.32 -15.76
CA LEU A 421 7.76 -20.53 -16.51
C LEU A 421 8.08 -19.04 -16.47
N GLY A 422 8.62 -18.55 -15.34
CA GLY A 422 8.96 -17.15 -15.16
C GLY A 422 9.72 -16.88 -13.87
N GLU A 423 10.23 -15.66 -13.73
CA GLU A 423 10.95 -15.20 -12.55
C GLU A 423 10.21 -14.01 -11.93
N GLY A 424 9.84 -14.14 -10.66
CA GLY A 424 9.19 -13.10 -9.86
C GLY A 424 10.11 -12.53 -8.78
N PHE A 425 9.59 -11.59 -8.01
CA PHE A 425 10.37 -10.86 -6.99
C PHE A 425 10.97 -11.77 -5.90
N PHE A 426 10.22 -12.80 -5.48
CA PHE A 426 10.64 -13.72 -4.40
C PHE A 426 11.36 -14.98 -4.92
N GLY A 427 11.37 -15.20 -6.23
CA GLY A 427 11.97 -16.38 -6.84
C GLY A 427 11.28 -16.82 -8.13
N GLU A 428 11.48 -18.07 -8.53
CA GLU A 428 11.03 -18.60 -9.81
C GLU A 428 9.66 -19.28 -9.71
N VAL A 429 8.88 -19.17 -10.79
CA VAL A 429 7.65 -19.94 -11.00
C VAL A 429 7.97 -21.07 -11.96
N HIS A 430 7.65 -22.30 -11.57
CA HIS A 430 7.84 -23.51 -12.35
C HIS A 430 6.50 -24.12 -12.75
N GLU A 431 6.46 -24.85 -13.86
CA GLU A 431 5.38 -25.81 -14.08
C GLU A 431 5.64 -27.06 -13.25
N GLY A 432 4.59 -27.84 -12.99
CA GLY A 432 4.74 -29.11 -12.29
C GLY A 432 3.48 -29.96 -12.32
N VAL A 433 3.57 -31.09 -11.65
CA VAL A 433 2.44 -32.03 -11.48
C VAL A 433 2.29 -32.33 -10.00
N TYR A 434 1.12 -32.04 -9.45
CA TYR A 434 0.73 -32.43 -8.10
C TYR A 434 -0.09 -33.72 -8.14
N LYS A 435 0.26 -34.67 -7.30
CA LYS A 435 -0.51 -35.90 -7.07
C LYS A 435 -1.40 -35.69 -5.84
N SER A 436 -2.71 -35.59 -6.05
CA SER A 436 -3.65 -35.42 -4.95
C SER A 436 -3.70 -36.66 -4.04
N PRO A 437 -4.27 -36.54 -2.81
CA PRO A 437 -4.51 -37.70 -1.94
C PRO A 437 -5.44 -38.76 -2.57
N THR A 438 -6.27 -38.37 -3.54
CA THR A 438 -7.13 -39.28 -4.31
C THR A 438 -6.38 -39.99 -5.45
N GLY A 439 -5.11 -39.65 -5.68
CA GLY A 439 -4.26 -40.22 -6.73
C GLY A 439 -4.36 -39.51 -8.09
N GLU A 440 -5.16 -38.45 -8.19
CA GLU A 440 -5.31 -37.64 -9.40
C GLU A 440 -4.05 -36.82 -9.65
N ARG A 441 -3.65 -36.69 -10.92
CA ARG A 441 -2.51 -35.86 -11.33
C ARG A 441 -3.02 -34.54 -11.90
N ILE A 442 -2.66 -33.46 -11.24
CA ILE A 442 -3.11 -32.10 -11.56
C ILE A 442 -1.89 -31.30 -12.03
N SER A 443 -2.00 -30.63 -13.17
CA SER A 443 -0.98 -29.68 -13.63
C SER A 443 -0.99 -28.42 -12.76
N VAL A 444 0.17 -28.02 -12.26
CA VAL A 444 0.30 -26.94 -11.27
C VAL A 444 1.40 -25.95 -11.62
N ALA A 445 1.26 -24.73 -11.15
CA ALA A 445 2.30 -23.71 -11.13
C ALA A 445 2.89 -23.65 -9.71
N ILE A 446 4.22 -23.64 -9.61
CA ILE A 446 4.96 -23.74 -8.34
C ILE A 446 5.82 -22.49 -8.19
N LYS A 447 5.41 -21.57 -7.31
CA LYS A 447 6.19 -20.40 -6.94
C LYS A 447 7.18 -20.79 -5.85
N THR A 448 8.46 -20.55 -6.07
CA THR A 448 9.55 -20.93 -5.16
C THR A 448 10.15 -19.69 -4.49
N CYS A 449 10.53 -19.80 -3.23
CA CYS A 449 11.22 -18.74 -2.50
C CYS A 449 12.74 -18.96 -2.55
N LYS A 450 13.50 -18.06 -3.21
CA LYS A 450 14.96 -18.16 -3.35
C LYS A 450 15.73 -17.75 -2.08
N ASP A 451 15.17 -16.82 -1.29
CA ASP A 451 15.74 -16.30 -0.05
C ASP A 451 14.81 -16.65 1.12
N CYS A 452 15.20 -17.62 1.95
CA CYS A 452 14.40 -18.09 3.08
C CYS A 452 14.73 -17.36 4.40
N SER A 453 15.24 -16.12 4.34
CA SER A 453 15.28 -15.25 5.53
C SER A 453 13.86 -15.09 6.12
N ALA A 454 13.76 -14.97 7.44
CA ALA A 454 12.48 -14.99 8.15
C ALA A 454 11.48 -13.97 7.59
N ASP A 455 11.93 -12.73 7.35
CA ASP A 455 11.11 -11.63 6.82
C ASP A 455 10.59 -11.89 5.39
N VAL A 456 11.41 -12.53 4.55
CA VAL A 456 11.05 -12.83 3.15
C VAL A 456 10.08 -14.01 3.12
N LYS A 457 10.34 -15.04 3.94
CA LYS A 457 9.48 -16.20 4.11
C LYS A 457 8.09 -15.82 4.63
N GLU A 458 8.00 -14.93 5.62
CA GLU A 458 6.72 -14.43 6.13
C GLU A 458 5.93 -13.69 5.05
N LYS A 459 6.58 -12.77 4.31
CA LYS A 459 5.93 -12.05 3.20
C LYS A 459 5.48 -12.99 2.09
N PHE A 460 6.30 -13.99 1.76
CA PHE A 460 5.98 -15.01 0.78
C PHE A 460 4.74 -15.83 1.20
N LEU A 461 4.72 -16.33 2.44
CA LEU A 461 3.59 -17.07 2.99
C LEU A 461 2.33 -16.22 3.16
N SER A 462 2.47 -14.90 3.37
CA SER A 462 1.33 -13.98 3.45
C SER A 462 0.48 -13.99 2.18
N GLU A 463 1.10 -14.16 0.99
CA GLU A 463 0.39 -14.28 -0.28
C GLU A 463 -0.53 -15.51 -0.30
N ALA A 464 0.00 -16.67 0.11
CA ALA A 464 -0.79 -17.90 0.20
C ALA A 464 -1.89 -17.79 1.28
N GLY A 465 -1.60 -17.11 2.39
CA GLY A 465 -2.57 -16.82 3.44
C GLY A 465 -3.78 -16.02 2.95
N LEU A 466 -3.56 -15.04 2.06
CA LEU A 466 -4.64 -14.27 1.42
C LEU A 466 -5.44 -15.14 0.45
N MET A 467 -4.75 -15.94 -0.37
CA MET A 467 -5.39 -16.77 -1.41
C MET A 467 -6.19 -17.94 -0.83
N LYS A 468 -5.89 -18.41 0.38
CA LYS A 468 -6.52 -19.58 1.03
C LYS A 468 -8.05 -19.51 1.08
N ASN A 469 -8.61 -18.30 1.18
CA ASN A 469 -10.04 -18.07 1.33
C ASN A 469 -10.71 -17.51 0.06
N LEU A 470 -9.98 -17.37 -1.05
CA LEU A 470 -10.53 -16.84 -2.30
C LEU A 470 -11.12 -17.97 -3.14
N ASP A 471 -12.40 -17.85 -3.47
CA ASP A 471 -13.10 -18.77 -4.38
C ASP A 471 -13.95 -17.99 -5.37
N HIS A 472 -13.44 -17.85 -6.60
CA HIS A 472 -14.11 -17.13 -7.68
C HIS A 472 -13.67 -17.65 -9.05
N PRO A 473 -14.58 -17.81 -10.04
CA PRO A 473 -14.25 -18.39 -11.36
C PRO A 473 -13.15 -17.64 -12.12
N HIS A 474 -12.99 -16.35 -11.86
CA HIS A 474 -11.99 -15.48 -12.52
C HIS A 474 -10.83 -15.09 -11.58
N ILE A 475 -10.55 -15.88 -10.54
CA ILE A 475 -9.35 -15.75 -9.69
C ILE A 475 -8.53 -17.05 -9.79
N VAL A 476 -7.20 -16.93 -9.77
CA VAL A 476 -6.28 -18.07 -9.72
C VAL A 476 -6.43 -18.80 -8.39
N ARG A 477 -6.65 -20.12 -8.43
CA ARG A 477 -6.90 -20.92 -7.23
C ARG A 477 -5.61 -21.45 -6.61
N LEU A 478 -5.50 -21.31 -5.29
CA LEU A 478 -4.47 -21.97 -4.48
C LEU A 478 -4.78 -23.46 -4.35
N ILE A 479 -3.79 -24.32 -4.62
CA ILE A 479 -3.89 -25.77 -4.41
C ILE A 479 -3.31 -26.14 -3.04
N GLY A 480 -2.17 -25.56 -2.68
CA GLY A 480 -1.53 -25.81 -1.39
C GLY A 480 -0.21 -25.10 -1.20
N VAL A 481 0.37 -25.27 -0.03
CA VAL A 481 1.64 -24.67 0.41
C VAL A 481 2.55 -25.78 0.94
N ILE A 482 3.83 -25.74 0.55
CA ILE A 482 4.89 -26.56 1.13
C ILE A 482 5.70 -25.64 2.03
N GLU A 483 5.53 -25.78 3.35
CA GLU A 483 6.12 -24.87 4.35
C GLU A 483 7.57 -25.23 4.71
N VAL A 484 8.02 -26.42 4.30
CA VAL A 484 9.41 -26.89 4.48
C VAL A 484 10.32 -26.21 3.49
N ASP A 485 11.45 -25.67 3.96
CA ASP A 485 12.38 -24.93 3.10
C ASP A 485 12.97 -25.78 1.96
N PRO A 486 13.11 -25.21 0.74
CA PRO A 486 12.61 -23.89 0.34
C PRO A 486 11.09 -23.87 0.17
N VAL A 487 10.40 -22.88 0.77
CA VAL A 487 8.93 -22.79 0.74
C VAL A 487 8.37 -22.70 -0.68
N TRP A 488 7.32 -23.47 -0.98
CA TRP A 488 6.62 -23.43 -2.27
C TRP A 488 5.14 -23.07 -2.11
N ILE A 489 4.62 -22.24 -3.02
CA ILE A 489 3.18 -21.99 -3.20
C ILE A 489 2.75 -22.68 -4.49
N VAL A 490 1.77 -23.58 -4.39
CA VAL A 490 1.28 -24.40 -5.51
C VAL A 490 -0.11 -23.91 -5.93
N MET A 491 -0.24 -23.53 -7.19
CA MET A 491 -1.44 -22.93 -7.79
C MET A 491 -1.85 -23.70 -9.04
N GLU A 492 -3.06 -23.46 -9.54
CA GLU A 492 -3.48 -23.98 -10.85
C GLU A 492 -2.59 -23.45 -11.99
N LEU A 493 -2.24 -24.33 -12.93
CA LEU A 493 -1.51 -23.97 -14.15
C LEU A 493 -2.49 -23.67 -15.29
N TYR A 494 -2.32 -22.53 -15.96
CA TYR A 494 -3.11 -22.15 -17.13
C TYR A 494 -2.27 -22.20 -18.41
N GLN A 495 -2.75 -22.94 -19.41
CA GLN A 495 -1.94 -23.34 -20.57
C GLN A 495 -1.57 -22.19 -21.51
N HIS A 496 -2.38 -21.13 -21.55
CA HIS A 496 -2.14 -19.98 -22.43
C HIS A 496 -1.32 -18.87 -21.77
N GLY A 497 -0.88 -19.06 -20.51
CA GLY A 497 0.01 -18.14 -19.82
C GLY A 497 -0.59 -16.75 -19.57
N GLU A 498 0.28 -15.74 -19.58
CA GLU A 498 -0.07 -14.34 -19.31
C GLU A 498 -0.87 -13.71 -20.45
N LEU A 499 -1.91 -12.94 -20.10
CA LEU A 499 -2.79 -12.25 -21.05
C LEU A 499 -2.02 -11.28 -21.95
N GLY A 500 -1.00 -10.61 -21.43
CA GLY A 500 -0.16 -9.69 -22.22
C GLY A 500 0.43 -10.36 -23.47
N ASN A 501 1.07 -11.52 -23.30
CA ASN A 501 1.65 -12.28 -24.41
C ASN A 501 0.56 -12.82 -25.35
N TYR A 502 -0.51 -13.35 -24.77
CA TYR A 502 -1.64 -13.89 -25.53
C TYR A 502 -2.31 -12.84 -26.44
N LEU A 503 -2.49 -11.60 -25.96
CA LEU A 503 -3.03 -10.50 -26.76
C LEU A 503 -2.17 -10.19 -27.99
N VAL A 504 -0.85 -10.17 -27.82
CA VAL A 504 0.09 -9.91 -28.92
C VAL A 504 0.09 -11.05 -29.94
N GLU A 505 0.12 -12.29 -29.46
CA GLU A 505 0.11 -13.49 -30.32
C GLU A 505 -1.20 -13.65 -31.10
N GLN A 506 -2.34 -13.32 -30.48
CA GLN A 506 -3.68 -13.54 -31.05
C GLN A 506 -4.35 -12.26 -31.59
N GLN A 507 -3.60 -11.17 -31.76
CA GLN A 507 -4.14 -9.84 -32.13
C GLN A 507 -5.01 -9.83 -33.41
N TYR A 508 -4.79 -10.77 -34.33
CA TYR A 508 -5.55 -10.89 -35.59
C TYR A 508 -6.80 -11.78 -35.49
N ILE A 509 -6.94 -12.52 -34.39
CA ILE A 509 -8.04 -13.46 -34.14
C ILE A 509 -9.04 -12.86 -33.14
N LEU A 510 -8.54 -12.10 -32.16
CA LEU A 510 -9.33 -11.52 -31.09
C LEU A 510 -10.32 -10.48 -31.62
N THR A 511 -11.58 -10.63 -31.21
CA THR A 511 -12.66 -9.69 -31.54
C THR A 511 -12.89 -8.72 -30.39
N ASN A 512 -13.50 -7.57 -30.68
CA ASN A 512 -13.91 -6.61 -29.65
C ASN A 512 -14.78 -7.26 -28.57
N ALA A 513 -15.75 -8.12 -28.93
CA ALA A 513 -16.58 -8.82 -27.97
C ALA A 513 -15.73 -9.66 -27.00
N THR A 514 -14.70 -10.33 -27.52
CA THR A 514 -13.75 -11.12 -26.71
C THR A 514 -12.92 -10.24 -25.77
N LEU A 515 -12.41 -9.10 -26.26
CA LEU A 515 -11.66 -8.16 -25.41
C LEU A 515 -12.53 -7.60 -24.29
N ILE A 516 -13.79 -7.25 -24.58
CA ILE A 516 -14.75 -6.76 -23.58
C ILE A 516 -15.12 -7.86 -22.59
N LEU A 517 -15.22 -9.12 -23.05
CA LEU A 517 -15.42 -10.28 -22.18
C LEU A 517 -14.28 -10.40 -21.16
N TYR A 518 -13.03 -10.28 -21.58
CA TYR A 518 -11.88 -10.30 -20.66
C TYR A 518 -11.97 -9.16 -19.63
N CYS A 519 -12.28 -7.94 -20.07
CA CYS A 519 -12.50 -6.80 -19.17
C CYS A 519 -13.59 -7.08 -18.14
N LEU A 520 -14.71 -7.66 -18.57
CA LEU A 520 -15.85 -8.01 -17.71
C LEU A 520 -15.48 -9.08 -16.69
N GLN A 521 -14.72 -10.10 -17.08
CA GLN A 521 -14.29 -11.19 -16.20
C GLN A 521 -13.34 -10.69 -15.11
N ILE A 522 -12.36 -9.85 -15.48
CA ILE A 522 -11.46 -9.17 -14.52
C ILE A 522 -12.27 -8.27 -13.59
N CYS A 523 -13.24 -7.50 -14.11
CA CYS A 523 -14.08 -6.62 -13.30
C CYS A 523 -14.93 -7.40 -12.28
N LYS A 524 -15.45 -8.59 -12.65
CA LYS A 524 -16.18 -9.47 -11.72
C LYS A 524 -15.28 -10.00 -10.60
N ALA A 525 -14.04 -10.39 -10.91
CA ALA A 525 -13.07 -10.76 -9.89
C ALA A 525 -12.78 -9.60 -8.92
N LEU A 526 -12.60 -8.39 -9.44
CA LEU A 526 -12.34 -7.19 -8.62
C LEU A 526 -13.56 -6.77 -7.78
N ALA A 527 -14.78 -6.94 -8.28
CA ALA A 527 -16.01 -6.74 -7.49
C ALA A 527 -16.12 -7.75 -6.34
N TYR A 528 -15.70 -9.00 -6.57
CA TYR A 528 -15.61 -10.00 -5.50
C TYR A 528 -14.58 -9.61 -4.43
N LEU A 529 -13.40 -9.11 -4.84
CA LEU A 529 -12.39 -8.62 -3.90
C LEU A 529 -12.85 -7.37 -3.13
N GLU A 530 -13.56 -6.44 -3.79
CA GLU A 530 -14.20 -5.28 -3.15
C GLU A 530 -15.14 -5.72 -2.02
N GLY A 531 -15.97 -6.74 -2.25
CA GLY A 531 -16.88 -7.29 -1.24
C GLY A 531 -16.18 -7.96 -0.05
N LEU A 532 -14.92 -8.40 -0.21
CA LEU A 532 -14.06 -8.92 0.85
C LEU A 532 -13.21 -7.83 1.51
N ASN A 533 -13.43 -6.55 1.15
CA ASN A 533 -12.56 -5.43 1.52
C ASN A 533 -11.09 -5.71 1.20
N MET A 534 -10.76 -6.24 0.02
CA MET A 534 -9.38 -6.55 -0.38
C MET A 534 -8.93 -5.67 -1.56
N VAL A 535 -7.73 -5.07 -1.45
CA VAL A 535 -7.11 -4.31 -2.55
C VAL A 535 -6.04 -5.16 -3.20
N HIS A 536 -6.06 -5.24 -4.53
CA HIS A 536 -5.09 -5.98 -5.34
C HIS A 536 -3.74 -5.25 -5.43
N ARG A 537 -3.76 -3.93 -5.67
CA ARG A 537 -2.60 -3.01 -5.77
C ARG A 537 -1.69 -3.16 -6.97
N ASP A 538 -1.81 -4.24 -7.74
CA ASP A 538 -1.07 -4.40 -8.98
C ASP A 538 -1.93 -5.01 -10.10
N ILE A 539 -2.94 -4.28 -10.53
CA ILE A 539 -3.85 -4.72 -11.61
C ILE A 539 -3.23 -4.31 -12.95
N ALA A 540 -2.82 -5.30 -13.74
CA ALA A 540 -2.25 -5.13 -15.08
C ALA A 540 -2.36 -6.45 -15.85
N VAL A 541 -2.28 -6.40 -17.19
CA VAL A 541 -2.41 -7.61 -18.03
C VAL A 541 -1.34 -8.68 -17.78
N ARG A 542 -0.16 -8.29 -17.26
CA ARG A 542 0.91 -9.23 -16.84
C ARG A 542 0.51 -10.10 -15.63
N ASN A 543 -0.46 -9.65 -14.84
CA ASN A 543 -0.95 -10.36 -13.65
C ASN A 543 -2.30 -11.07 -13.94
N VAL A 544 -2.68 -11.19 -15.20
CA VAL A 544 -3.89 -11.90 -15.64
C VAL A 544 -3.48 -13.10 -16.48
N LEU A 545 -4.04 -14.27 -16.19
CA LEU A 545 -3.75 -15.52 -16.88
C LEU A 545 -4.92 -15.96 -17.74
N VAL A 546 -4.63 -16.57 -18.89
CA VAL A 546 -5.63 -17.07 -19.84
C VAL A 546 -5.88 -18.56 -19.58
N ALA A 547 -7.03 -18.89 -19.01
CA ALA A 547 -7.43 -20.27 -18.74
C ALA A 547 -7.93 -20.98 -20.00
N SER A 548 -8.66 -20.26 -20.86
CA SER A 548 -9.09 -20.68 -22.18
C SER A 548 -9.32 -19.44 -23.06
N PRO A 549 -9.52 -19.58 -24.38
CA PRO A 549 -9.80 -18.44 -25.26
C PRO A 549 -11.00 -17.57 -24.82
N GLU A 550 -11.91 -18.10 -24.01
CA GLU A 550 -13.08 -17.39 -23.49
C GLU A 550 -13.00 -17.11 -21.97
N CYS A 551 -11.89 -17.42 -21.31
CA CYS A 551 -11.77 -17.30 -19.85
C CYS A 551 -10.41 -16.80 -19.39
N VAL A 552 -10.41 -15.67 -18.68
CA VAL A 552 -9.26 -15.10 -17.98
C VAL A 552 -9.43 -15.13 -16.47
N LYS A 553 -8.31 -15.14 -15.74
CA LYS A 553 -8.24 -15.19 -14.29
C LYS A 553 -7.20 -14.21 -13.75
N LEU A 554 -7.59 -13.44 -12.74
CA LEU A 554 -6.70 -12.53 -12.02
C LEU A 554 -5.80 -13.31 -11.06
N GLY A 555 -4.50 -13.02 -11.11
CA GLY A 555 -3.47 -13.63 -10.26
C GLY A 555 -2.48 -12.59 -9.69
N ASP A 556 -1.43 -13.11 -9.05
CA ASP A 556 -0.38 -12.36 -8.34
C ASP A 556 -0.89 -11.47 -7.18
N PHE A 557 -1.11 -12.12 -6.04
CA PHE A 557 -1.57 -11.48 -4.81
C PHE A 557 -0.42 -11.03 -3.90
N GLY A 558 0.82 -11.02 -4.40
CA GLY A 558 2.02 -10.72 -3.59
C GLY A 558 2.02 -9.31 -2.97
N LEU A 559 1.30 -8.36 -3.60
CA LEU A 559 1.11 -7.00 -3.10
C LEU A 559 -0.27 -6.76 -2.48
N SER A 560 -1.19 -7.71 -2.61
CA SER A 560 -2.58 -7.59 -2.15
C SER A 560 -2.67 -7.59 -0.64
N ARG A 561 -3.68 -6.92 -0.08
CA ARG A 561 -3.95 -6.89 1.37
C ARG A 561 -5.43 -6.65 1.63
N TYR A 562 -5.95 -7.17 2.75
CA TYR A 562 -7.24 -6.73 3.28
C TYR A 562 -7.13 -5.27 3.74
N ILE A 563 -8.19 -4.51 3.48
CA ILE A 563 -8.42 -3.18 4.02
C ILE A 563 -9.10 -3.40 5.36
N ASP A 564 -8.35 -3.27 6.45
CA ASP A 564 -8.99 -2.82 7.67
C ASP A 564 -9.45 -1.37 7.39
N GLU A 565 -10.68 -0.99 7.76
CA GLU A 565 -11.34 0.25 7.32
C GLU A 565 -10.54 1.54 7.61
N GLN A 566 -9.38 1.45 8.26
CA GLN A 566 -8.48 2.54 8.60
C GLN A 566 -6.98 2.28 8.37
N GLU A 567 -6.57 1.20 7.69
CA GLU A 567 -5.16 0.99 7.32
C GLU A 567 -4.77 1.77 6.05
N TYR A 568 -4.29 3.00 6.27
CA TYR A 568 -3.53 3.77 5.28
C TYR A 568 -2.16 3.11 5.07
N TYR A 569 -2.08 2.15 4.17
CA TYR A 569 -0.82 1.49 3.86
C TYR A 569 0.14 2.41 3.10
N LYS A 570 1.42 2.46 3.51
CA LYS A 570 2.53 3.01 2.72
C LYS A 570 3.44 1.86 2.30
N ALA A 571 3.51 1.58 0.99
CA ALA A 571 4.41 0.57 0.45
C ALA A 571 5.89 0.89 0.72
N SER A 572 6.71 -0.15 0.94
CA SER A 572 8.18 -0.07 0.93
C SER A 572 8.70 0.45 -0.42
N ILE A 573 9.91 1.04 -0.42
CA ILE A 573 10.56 1.77 -1.55
C ILE A 573 10.90 0.88 -2.77
N SER A 574 10.49 -0.39 -2.81
CA SER A 574 10.70 -1.28 -3.95
C SER A 574 10.06 -0.75 -5.24
N ARG A 575 10.55 -1.18 -6.41
CA ARG A 575 10.17 -0.71 -7.76
C ARG A 575 8.64 -0.79 -7.97
N LEU A 576 7.93 0.31 -7.76
CA LEU A 576 6.48 0.38 -7.92
C LEU A 576 6.09 0.58 -9.40
N PRO A 577 4.93 0.05 -9.86
CA PRO A 577 4.48 0.15 -11.25
C PRO A 577 3.87 1.54 -11.53
N ILE A 578 4.68 2.60 -11.46
CA ILE A 578 4.23 4.01 -11.49
C ILE A 578 3.26 4.32 -12.64
N LYS A 579 3.49 3.75 -13.83
CA LYS A 579 2.66 4.01 -15.02
C LYS A 579 1.23 3.45 -14.93
N TRP A 580 0.97 2.51 -14.02
CA TRP A 580 -0.36 1.92 -13.77
C TRP A 580 -1.06 2.59 -12.59
N MET A 581 -0.30 3.14 -11.65
CA MET A 581 -0.80 3.60 -10.37
C MET A 581 -1.68 4.85 -10.48
N ALA A 582 -2.64 4.96 -9.55
CA ALA A 582 -3.45 6.15 -9.38
C ALA A 582 -2.62 7.33 -8.83
N PRO A 583 -2.99 8.60 -9.10
CA PRO A 583 -2.24 9.76 -8.63
C PRO A 583 -2.02 9.77 -7.10
N GLU A 584 -3.03 9.39 -6.32
CA GLU A 584 -2.94 9.31 -4.86
C GLU A 584 -2.01 8.18 -4.38
N SER A 585 -1.89 7.10 -5.16
CA SER A 585 -0.96 6.00 -4.88
C SER A 585 0.48 6.39 -5.23
N ILE A 586 0.67 7.20 -6.27
CA ILE A 586 1.99 7.72 -6.65
C ILE A 586 2.47 8.74 -5.60
N ASN A 587 1.64 9.74 -5.29
CA ASN A 587 1.99 10.87 -4.43
C ASN A 587 2.02 10.51 -2.94
N PHE A 588 1.05 9.72 -2.49
CA PHE A 588 0.82 9.50 -1.05
C PHE A 588 0.96 8.03 -0.63
N ARG A 589 1.29 7.14 -1.59
CA ARG A 589 1.28 5.67 -1.40
C ARG A 589 -0.07 5.13 -0.95
N ARG A 590 -1.17 5.86 -1.18
CA ARG A 590 -2.51 5.45 -0.78
C ARG A 590 -3.07 4.42 -1.75
N PHE A 591 -3.39 3.24 -1.25
CA PHE A 591 -4.05 2.18 -2.02
C PHE A 591 -5.41 1.87 -1.41
N THR A 592 -6.46 1.97 -2.22
CA THR A 592 -7.86 1.72 -1.90
C THR A 592 -8.55 1.03 -3.07
N THR A 593 -9.81 0.59 -2.89
CA THR A 593 -10.66 0.12 -3.99
C THR A 593 -10.73 1.14 -5.13
N SER A 594 -10.81 2.44 -4.84
CA SER A 594 -10.80 3.49 -5.87
C SER A 594 -9.48 3.57 -6.64
N SER A 595 -8.34 3.26 -6.02
CA SER A 595 -7.06 3.17 -6.73
C SER A 595 -6.99 1.92 -7.61
N ASP A 596 -7.63 0.82 -7.19
CA ASP A 596 -7.79 -0.38 -8.02
C ASP A 596 -8.70 -0.12 -9.22
N VAL A 597 -9.74 0.70 -9.07
CA VAL A 597 -10.58 1.15 -10.21
C VAL A 597 -9.76 1.91 -11.26
N TRP A 598 -8.81 2.75 -10.81
CA TRP A 598 -7.89 3.42 -11.73
C TRP A 598 -6.99 2.42 -12.47
N MET A 599 -6.36 1.51 -11.73
CA MET A 599 -5.48 0.47 -12.30
C MET A 599 -6.24 -0.47 -13.24
N PHE A 600 -7.49 -0.81 -12.90
CA PHE A 600 -8.40 -1.53 -13.79
C PHE A 600 -8.65 -0.76 -15.10
N GLY A 601 -8.89 0.55 -15.03
CA GLY A 601 -9.01 1.38 -16.23
C GLY A 601 -7.76 1.32 -17.12
N VAL A 602 -6.57 1.36 -16.52
CA VAL A 602 -5.30 1.18 -17.24
C VAL A 602 -5.19 -0.23 -17.83
N CYS A 603 -5.57 -1.27 -17.10
CA CYS A 603 -5.57 -2.65 -17.58
C CYS A 603 -6.52 -2.85 -18.78
N VAL A 604 -7.70 -2.22 -18.78
CA VAL A 604 -8.61 -2.24 -19.95
C VAL A 604 -7.98 -1.52 -21.13
N TRP A 605 -7.27 -0.41 -20.90
CA TRP A 605 -6.53 0.27 -21.96
C TRP A 605 -5.44 -0.64 -22.55
N GLU A 606 -4.68 -1.37 -21.73
CA GLU A 606 -3.68 -2.36 -22.17
C GLU A 606 -4.31 -3.45 -23.04
N ILE A 607 -5.49 -3.97 -22.65
CA ILE A 607 -6.21 -4.98 -23.44
C ILE A 607 -6.51 -4.47 -24.85
N PHE A 608 -7.02 -3.24 -24.96
CA PHE A 608 -7.39 -2.64 -26.26
C PHE A 608 -6.22 -2.06 -27.05
N SER A 609 -5.08 -1.83 -26.42
CA SER A 609 -3.83 -1.42 -27.06
C SER A 609 -2.92 -2.60 -27.42
N MET A 610 -3.41 -3.84 -27.27
CA MET A 610 -2.66 -5.08 -27.52
C MET A 610 -1.38 -5.17 -26.67
N ALA A 611 -1.54 -5.01 -25.36
CA ALA A 611 -0.50 -5.05 -24.35
C ALA A 611 0.60 -3.98 -24.51
N GLN A 612 0.29 -2.84 -25.12
CA GLN A 612 1.20 -1.70 -25.14
C GLN A 612 1.40 -1.18 -23.70
N GLN A 613 2.63 -0.79 -23.37
CA GLN A 613 2.92 -0.18 -22.08
C GLN A 613 2.19 1.18 -21.94
N PRO A 614 1.46 1.43 -20.84
CA PRO A 614 0.84 2.74 -20.60
C PRO A 614 1.90 3.82 -20.50
N PHE A 615 1.68 4.97 -21.13
CA PHE A 615 2.65 6.07 -21.15
C PHE A 615 4.05 5.63 -21.61
N PHE A 616 4.16 4.77 -22.64
CA PHE A 616 5.46 4.28 -23.13
C PHE A 616 6.42 5.41 -23.56
N TRP A 617 5.89 6.58 -23.94
CA TRP A 617 6.65 7.78 -24.31
C TRP A 617 7.15 8.62 -23.13
N LEU A 618 6.84 8.23 -21.88
CA LEU A 618 7.24 8.93 -20.67
C LEU A 618 8.14 8.08 -19.78
N GLU A 619 9.03 8.74 -19.05
CA GLU A 619 9.70 8.15 -17.90
C GLU A 619 8.80 8.15 -16.66
N ASN A 620 9.03 7.23 -15.71
CA ASN A 620 8.21 7.10 -14.50
C ASN A 620 8.07 8.42 -13.71
N GLY A 621 9.15 9.21 -13.59
CA GLY A 621 9.13 10.48 -12.87
C GLY A 621 8.29 11.59 -13.53
N GLN A 622 7.97 11.44 -14.83
CA GLN A 622 7.20 12.42 -15.59
C GLN A 622 5.70 12.13 -15.58
N VAL A 623 5.29 10.88 -15.33
CA VAL A 623 3.89 10.44 -15.39
C VAL A 623 3.01 11.29 -14.49
N ILE A 624 3.43 11.54 -13.24
CA ILE A 624 2.61 12.27 -12.28
C ILE A 624 2.30 13.69 -12.73
N ASN A 625 3.27 14.40 -13.29
CA ASN A 625 3.10 15.78 -13.76
C ASN A 625 2.08 15.84 -14.91
N GLN A 626 2.07 14.83 -15.80
CA GLN A 626 1.11 14.74 -16.90
C GLN A 626 -0.30 14.45 -16.38
N LEU A 627 -0.43 13.51 -15.43
CA LEU A 627 -1.71 13.20 -14.80
C LEU A 627 -2.29 14.39 -14.03
N GLU A 628 -1.46 15.13 -13.31
CA GLU A 628 -1.83 16.36 -12.59
C GLU A 628 -2.23 17.50 -13.55
N SER A 629 -1.67 17.52 -14.76
CA SER A 629 -2.06 18.46 -15.83
C SER A 629 -3.34 18.06 -16.56
N GLY A 630 -3.99 16.97 -16.14
CA GLY A 630 -5.23 16.46 -16.74
C GLY A 630 -5.03 15.57 -17.96
N ILE A 631 -3.79 15.27 -18.35
CA ILE A 631 -3.52 14.34 -19.45
C ILE A 631 -3.87 12.92 -19.02
N ARG A 632 -4.48 12.15 -19.93
CA ARG A 632 -4.87 10.75 -19.77
C ARG A 632 -4.41 9.95 -20.98
N LEU A 633 -4.45 8.61 -20.87
CA LEU A 633 -4.11 7.72 -21.98
C LEU A 633 -5.08 7.95 -23.16
N PRO A 634 -4.60 8.01 -24.41
CA PRO A 634 -5.43 8.24 -25.58
C PRO A 634 -6.33 7.04 -25.89
N LYS A 635 -7.46 7.26 -26.57
CA LYS A 635 -8.37 6.18 -26.97
C LYS A 635 -7.66 5.20 -27.93
N PRO A 636 -7.58 3.89 -27.61
CA PRO A 636 -7.10 2.90 -28.56
C PRO A 636 -7.98 2.83 -29.82
N GLN A 637 -7.39 2.44 -30.94
CA GLN A 637 -8.08 2.44 -32.24
C GLN A 637 -9.33 1.54 -32.22
N LEU A 638 -9.20 0.32 -31.71
CA LEU A 638 -10.27 -0.68 -31.65
C LEU A 638 -11.26 -0.47 -30.49
N CYS A 639 -10.97 0.42 -29.53
CA CYS A 639 -11.82 0.64 -28.37
C CYS A 639 -13.13 1.34 -28.75
N PRO A 640 -14.31 0.74 -28.43
CA PRO A 640 -15.61 1.37 -28.61
C PRO A 640 -15.68 2.71 -27.85
N PRO A 641 -16.31 3.76 -28.40
CA PRO A 641 -16.42 5.07 -27.74
C PRO A 641 -17.12 5.02 -26.37
N ILE A 642 -18.13 4.15 -26.24
CA ILE A 642 -18.87 3.97 -24.98
C ILE A 642 -17.99 3.39 -23.88
N LEU A 643 -17.10 2.45 -24.24
CA LEU A 643 -16.14 1.88 -23.32
C LEU A 643 -15.07 2.92 -22.94
N TYR A 644 -14.57 3.70 -23.88
CA TYR A 644 -13.60 4.75 -23.56
C TYR A 644 -14.19 5.83 -22.64
N SER A 645 -15.47 6.18 -22.80
CA SER A 645 -16.20 7.05 -21.86
C SER A 645 -16.28 6.45 -20.45
N LEU A 646 -16.34 5.11 -20.33
CA LEU A 646 -16.23 4.43 -19.04
C LEU A 646 -14.82 4.60 -18.45
N LEU A 647 -13.77 4.44 -19.26
CA LEU A 647 -12.38 4.59 -18.82
C LEU A 647 -12.05 5.99 -18.32
N THR A 648 -12.56 7.04 -18.98
CA THR A 648 -12.34 8.42 -18.52
C THR A 648 -12.96 8.69 -17.15
N ARG A 649 -14.06 7.99 -16.79
CA ARG A 649 -14.61 8.02 -15.42
C ARG A 649 -13.75 7.24 -14.42
N CYS A 650 -13.19 6.09 -14.81
CA CYS A 650 -12.21 5.36 -13.98
C CYS A 650 -10.96 6.22 -13.70
N TRP A 651 -10.57 7.08 -14.65
CA TRP A 651 -9.43 8.00 -14.50
C TRP A 651 -9.80 9.40 -14.00
N ALA A 652 -10.94 9.55 -13.35
CA ALA A 652 -11.24 10.75 -12.59
C ALA A 652 -10.11 10.99 -11.56
N TYR A 653 -9.61 12.23 -11.50
CA TYR A 653 -8.50 12.57 -10.61
C TYR A 653 -8.90 12.29 -9.14
N GLU A 654 -10.06 12.79 -8.73
CA GLU A 654 -10.64 12.54 -7.42
C GLU A 654 -11.08 11.08 -7.25
N PRO A 655 -10.58 10.33 -6.24
CA PRO A 655 -10.91 8.91 -6.06
C PRO A 655 -12.40 8.63 -5.89
N ASN A 656 -13.12 9.50 -5.18
CA ASN A 656 -14.54 9.33 -4.89
C ASN A 656 -15.45 9.59 -6.09
N SER A 657 -14.91 10.16 -7.18
CA SER A 657 -15.63 10.40 -8.43
C SER A 657 -15.53 9.21 -9.39
N ARG A 658 -14.75 8.19 -9.04
CA ARG A 658 -14.60 6.96 -9.84
C ARG A 658 -15.76 6.01 -9.53
N PRO A 659 -16.28 5.27 -10.52
CA PRO A 659 -17.34 4.29 -10.30
C PRO A 659 -16.86 3.12 -9.43
N SER A 660 -17.76 2.49 -8.69
CA SER A 660 -17.50 1.22 -7.99
C SER A 660 -17.34 0.05 -8.97
N PHE A 661 -16.72 -1.05 -8.53
CA PHE A 661 -16.62 -2.24 -9.39
C PHE A 661 -17.99 -2.83 -9.72
N SER A 662 -18.94 -2.77 -8.78
CA SER A 662 -20.33 -3.19 -9.03
C SER A 662 -20.99 -2.41 -10.18
N GLU A 663 -20.82 -1.09 -10.24
CA GLU A 663 -21.32 -0.25 -11.35
C GLU A 663 -20.61 -0.54 -12.68
N LEU A 664 -19.30 -0.81 -12.62
CA LEU A 664 -18.48 -1.19 -13.77
C LEU A 664 -18.93 -2.54 -14.35
N VAL A 665 -19.23 -3.53 -13.51
CA VAL A 665 -19.75 -4.84 -13.96
C VAL A 665 -21.07 -4.67 -14.72
N CYS A 666 -22.00 -3.85 -14.21
CA CYS A 666 -23.26 -3.56 -14.90
C CYS A 666 -23.01 -2.89 -16.26
N SER A 667 -22.15 -1.86 -16.28
CA SER A 667 -21.84 -1.12 -17.52
C SER A 667 -21.17 -2.01 -18.56
N LEU A 668 -20.16 -2.80 -18.16
CA LEU A 668 -19.43 -3.71 -19.05
C LEU A 668 -20.29 -4.87 -19.55
N SER A 669 -21.22 -5.37 -18.74
CA SER A 669 -22.14 -6.42 -19.15
C SER A 669 -23.05 -5.96 -20.30
N GLU A 670 -23.56 -4.73 -20.21
CA GLU A 670 -24.39 -4.15 -21.26
C GLU A 670 -23.57 -3.84 -22.53
N ILE A 671 -22.38 -3.26 -22.37
CA ILE A 671 -21.47 -3.01 -23.50
C ILE A 671 -21.11 -4.32 -24.21
N HIS A 672 -20.80 -5.39 -23.45
CA HIS A 672 -20.50 -6.71 -24.00
C HIS A 672 -21.70 -7.29 -24.77
N ARG A 673 -22.92 -7.17 -24.22
CA ARG A 673 -24.15 -7.66 -24.87
C ARG A 673 -24.35 -6.98 -26.22
N VAL A 674 -24.20 -5.66 -26.29
CA VAL A 674 -24.35 -4.89 -27.53
C VAL A 674 -23.29 -5.29 -28.56
N GLU A 675 -22.01 -5.35 -28.18
CA GLU A 675 -20.94 -5.72 -29.11
C GLU A 675 -21.11 -7.15 -29.64
N LEU A 676 -21.56 -8.08 -28.79
CA LEU A 676 -21.83 -9.46 -29.18
C LEU A 676 -23.00 -9.56 -30.17
N GLU A 677 -24.06 -8.78 -29.96
CA GLU A 677 -25.21 -8.71 -30.88
C GLU A 677 -24.80 -8.13 -32.24
N GLU A 678 -23.98 -7.07 -32.26
CA GLU A 678 -23.42 -6.50 -33.49
C GLU A 678 -22.53 -7.49 -34.23
N GLU A 679 -21.68 -8.24 -33.52
CA GLU A 679 -20.80 -9.24 -34.12
C GLU A 679 -21.60 -10.40 -34.74
N VAL A 680 -22.62 -10.90 -34.03
CA VAL A 680 -23.52 -11.95 -34.54
C VAL A 680 -24.32 -11.44 -35.76
N GLY A 681 -24.77 -10.19 -35.72
CA GLY A 681 -25.43 -9.52 -36.84
C GLY A 681 -24.52 -9.44 -38.08
N ALA A 682 -23.29 -8.96 -37.91
CA ALA A 682 -22.30 -8.86 -38.98
C ALA A 682 -21.95 -10.23 -39.58
N ARG A 683 -21.85 -11.28 -38.74
CA ARG A 683 -21.64 -12.66 -39.21
C ARG A 683 -22.83 -13.15 -40.05
N ARG A 684 -24.07 -12.91 -39.60
CA ARG A 684 -25.30 -13.27 -40.35
C ARG A 684 -25.40 -12.53 -41.69
N ASP A 685 -25.06 -11.25 -41.73
CA ASP A 685 -25.11 -10.45 -42.95
C ASP A 685 -24.02 -10.85 -43.95
N ARG A 686 -22.82 -11.22 -43.47
CA ARG A 686 -21.80 -11.86 -44.33
C ARG A 686 -22.28 -13.20 -44.89
N SER A 687 -22.91 -14.04 -44.08
CA SER A 687 -23.49 -15.31 -44.56
C SER A 687 -24.61 -15.10 -45.58
N ARG A 688 -25.48 -14.09 -45.40
CA ARG A 688 -26.53 -13.73 -46.36
C ARG A 688 -25.97 -13.13 -47.65
N SER A 689 -24.93 -12.29 -47.56
CA SER A 689 -24.25 -11.72 -48.73
C SER A 689 -23.53 -12.79 -49.56
N ILE A 690 -22.94 -13.80 -48.90
CA ILE A 690 -22.33 -14.96 -49.58
C ILE A 690 -23.42 -15.83 -50.22
N SER A 691 -24.54 -16.07 -49.53
CA SER A 691 -25.67 -16.83 -50.09
C SER A 691 -26.37 -16.12 -51.26
N ALA A 692 -26.43 -14.78 -51.25
CA ALA A 692 -27.02 -13.98 -52.33
C ALA A 692 -26.14 -13.93 -53.60
N LYS A 693 -24.84 -14.21 -53.50
CA LYS A 693 -23.93 -14.31 -54.66
C LYS A 693 -23.98 -15.66 -55.39
N TYR A 694 -24.65 -16.68 -54.84
CA TYR A 694 -24.72 -18.04 -55.40
C TYR A 694 -26.14 -18.59 -55.59
N GLY A 695 -27.17 -17.73 -55.65
CA GLY A 695 -28.52 -18.13 -56.05
C GLY A 695 -28.72 -18.02 -57.58
N PRO A 696 -29.15 -19.08 -58.30
CA PRO A 696 -29.48 -18.96 -59.70
C PRO A 696 -30.88 -18.33 -59.85
N ASN A 697 -30.95 -17.29 -60.68
CA ASN A 697 -32.14 -16.54 -61.11
C ASN A 697 -32.79 -15.65 -60.05
N HIS A 698 -32.75 -14.33 -60.25
CA HIS A 698 -33.98 -13.53 -60.33
C HIS A 698 -33.74 -12.16 -60.98
N THR A 699 -34.61 -11.90 -61.95
CA THR A 699 -34.91 -10.67 -62.71
C THR A 699 -35.08 -9.42 -61.85
N GLU A 700 -34.51 -8.33 -62.36
CA GLU A 700 -34.61 -6.95 -61.84
C GLU A 700 -36.06 -6.41 -61.98
N PRO A 701 -36.67 -5.83 -60.93
CA PRO A 701 -37.97 -5.16 -61.05
C PRO A 701 -37.82 -3.69 -61.53
N PRO A 702 -38.79 -3.15 -62.28
CA PRO A 702 -38.66 -1.84 -62.94
C PRO A 702 -38.90 -0.65 -61.98
N PRO A 703 -38.34 0.54 -62.29
CA PRO A 703 -38.50 1.73 -61.45
C PRO A 703 -39.91 2.33 -61.58
N LYS A 704 -40.52 2.72 -60.46
CA LYS A 704 -41.84 3.37 -60.43
C LYS A 704 -41.73 4.91 -60.60
N PRO A 705 -42.73 5.55 -61.25
CA PRO A 705 -42.66 6.92 -61.74
C PRO A 705 -43.09 7.98 -60.70
N SER A 706 -42.57 9.19 -60.91
CA SER A 706 -42.87 10.43 -60.19
C SER A 706 -44.30 10.94 -60.48
N ARG A 707 -45.02 11.45 -59.47
CA ARG A 707 -46.20 12.31 -59.71
C ARG A 707 -46.33 13.45 -58.70
N LEU A 708 -46.66 14.61 -59.27
CA LEU A 708 -46.78 15.95 -58.70
C LEU A 708 -48.16 16.25 -58.09
N GLN A 709 -48.12 17.00 -56.98
CA GLN A 709 -48.88 18.20 -56.54
C GLN A 709 -50.42 18.28 -56.48
N GLY A 710 -50.86 18.95 -55.39
CA GLY A 710 -51.95 19.94 -55.35
C GLY A 710 -52.94 19.68 -54.20
N ASN A 711 -53.46 20.60 -53.39
CA ASN A 711 -53.45 22.06 -53.20
C ASN A 711 -53.92 22.25 -51.72
N THR A 712 -53.73 23.34 -50.96
CA THR A 712 -54.23 24.70 -51.19
C THR A 712 -53.71 25.64 -50.08
N LEU A 713 -53.30 26.85 -50.48
CA LEU A 713 -53.02 28.09 -49.72
C LEU A 713 -54.34 28.75 -49.20
N PRO A 714 -54.40 29.98 -48.61
CA PRO A 714 -53.37 31.03 -48.39
C PRO A 714 -53.41 31.80 -47.03
N ARG A 715 -52.35 32.58 -46.71
CA ARG A 715 -52.38 34.08 -46.75
C ARG A 715 -51.24 34.78 -45.94
N ALA A 716 -50.66 35.76 -46.62
CA ALA A 716 -50.09 37.06 -46.19
C ALA A 716 -48.57 37.29 -45.97
N THR A 717 -48.04 38.02 -46.96
CA THR A 717 -47.24 39.27 -46.92
C THR A 717 -45.72 39.25 -46.73
N HIS A 718 -45.06 39.79 -47.77
CA HIS A 718 -43.67 40.21 -47.95
C HIS A 718 -43.10 41.08 -46.81
N THR A 719 -41.79 41.00 -46.54
CA THR A 719 -40.77 41.99 -46.97
C THR A 719 -39.36 41.40 -46.74
N GLN A 720 -38.43 41.72 -47.65
CA GLN A 720 -37.05 41.23 -47.72
C GLN A 720 -36.19 41.66 -46.51
N GLY A 721 -35.39 40.72 -46.00
CA GLY A 721 -34.29 40.96 -45.06
C GLY A 721 -33.22 39.88 -45.28
N ALA A 722 -31.95 40.30 -45.37
CA ALA A 722 -30.79 39.49 -45.73
C ALA A 722 -30.71 38.16 -44.95
N LYS A 723 -30.50 37.04 -45.67
CA LYS A 723 -30.21 35.73 -45.06
C LYS A 723 -28.83 35.77 -44.38
N ARG A 724 -28.83 35.85 -43.05
CA ARG A 724 -27.70 35.47 -42.20
C ARG A 724 -27.70 33.95 -42.09
N ASP A 725 -26.64 33.30 -42.58
CA ASP A 725 -26.37 31.88 -42.34
C ASP A 725 -26.36 31.61 -40.83
N SER A 726 -27.31 30.79 -40.37
CA SER A 726 -27.36 30.30 -39.01
C SER A 726 -26.92 28.84 -39.00
N ARG A 727 -25.64 28.59 -39.28
CA ARG A 727 -24.99 27.32 -38.94
C ARG A 727 -24.36 27.46 -37.54
N PRO A 728 -24.46 26.44 -36.66
CA PRO A 728 -23.82 26.46 -35.35
C PRO A 728 -22.31 26.70 -35.47
N ALA A 729 -21.72 27.49 -34.55
CA ALA A 729 -20.30 27.86 -34.59
C ALA A 729 -19.34 26.65 -34.68
N TRP A 730 -19.71 25.51 -34.09
CA TRP A 730 -18.91 24.29 -34.13
C TRP A 730 -18.88 23.61 -35.52
N GLU A 731 -19.87 23.83 -36.39
CA GLU A 731 -19.85 23.31 -37.77
C GLU A 731 -18.93 24.15 -38.67
N GLN A 732 -18.87 25.47 -38.44
CA GLN A 732 -17.90 26.34 -39.11
C GLN A 732 -16.46 26.04 -38.65
N GLU A 733 -16.29 25.77 -37.36
CA GLU A 733 -14.99 25.39 -36.79
C GLU A 733 -14.53 24.01 -37.29
N ARG A 734 -15.44 23.03 -37.39
CA ARG A 734 -15.15 21.71 -38.00
C ARG A 734 -14.75 21.84 -39.46
N ALA A 735 -15.48 22.64 -40.24
CA ALA A 735 -15.15 22.87 -41.66
C ALA A 735 -13.81 23.62 -41.82
N HIS A 736 -13.49 24.57 -40.94
CA HIS A 736 -12.21 25.28 -40.95
C HIS A 736 -11.04 24.34 -40.60
N VAL A 737 -11.20 23.46 -39.61
CA VAL A 737 -10.19 22.46 -39.24
C VAL A 737 -9.97 21.46 -40.37
N GLU A 738 -11.03 21.03 -41.03
CA GLU A 738 -10.98 20.06 -42.14
C GLU A 738 -10.34 20.68 -43.40
N ASP A 739 -10.60 21.96 -43.69
CA ASP A 739 -9.91 22.72 -44.75
C ASP A 739 -8.42 22.94 -44.44
N THR A 740 -8.09 23.21 -43.16
CA THR A 740 -6.69 23.35 -42.72
C THR A 740 -5.91 22.04 -42.88
N LEU A 741 -6.52 20.90 -42.52
CA LEU A 741 -5.93 19.58 -42.69
C LEU A 741 -5.77 19.20 -44.17
N GLN A 742 -6.72 19.58 -45.04
CA GLN A 742 -6.58 19.38 -46.48
C GLN A 742 -5.49 20.26 -47.10
N ARG A 743 -5.31 21.49 -46.60
CA ARG A 743 -4.20 22.36 -47.01
C ARG A 743 -2.85 21.77 -46.61
N GLN A 744 -2.70 21.30 -45.37
CA GLN A 744 -1.46 20.66 -44.90
C GLN A 744 -1.12 19.38 -45.68
N ARG A 745 -2.12 18.56 -46.06
CA ARG A 745 -1.87 17.40 -46.92
C ARG A 745 -1.44 17.77 -48.34
N ARG A 746 -1.98 18.85 -48.89
CA ARG A 746 -1.55 19.37 -50.21
C ARG A 746 -0.12 19.92 -50.15
N GLU A 747 0.23 20.65 -49.09
CA GLU A 747 1.59 21.15 -48.87
C GLU A 747 2.60 19.99 -48.71
N MET A 748 2.24 18.96 -47.93
CA MET A 748 3.06 17.75 -47.78
C MET A 748 3.30 17.00 -49.11
N LEU A 749 2.28 16.89 -49.97
CA LEU A 749 2.42 16.26 -51.29
C LEU A 749 3.26 17.09 -52.27
N VAL A 750 3.24 18.42 -52.14
CA VAL A 750 4.11 19.32 -52.92
C VAL A 750 5.55 19.19 -52.45
N ASP A 751 5.79 19.10 -51.14
CA ASP A 751 7.12 18.87 -50.58
C ASP A 751 7.68 17.48 -50.97
N GLU A 752 6.83 16.44 -51.00
CA GLU A 752 7.22 15.11 -51.46
C GLU A 752 7.62 15.11 -52.95
N GLN A 753 6.85 15.80 -53.80
CA GLN A 753 7.20 15.97 -55.22
C GLN A 753 8.45 16.84 -55.42
N TRP A 754 8.68 17.82 -54.55
CA TRP A 754 9.88 18.65 -54.56
C TRP A 754 11.12 17.82 -54.19
N LEU A 755 11.01 16.95 -53.17
CA LEU A 755 12.06 16.01 -52.76
C LEU A 755 12.39 14.99 -53.87
N GLU A 756 11.38 14.42 -54.53
CA GLU A 756 11.60 13.52 -55.68
C GLU A 756 12.26 14.22 -56.88
N GLN A 757 12.03 15.53 -57.06
CA GLN A 757 12.69 16.33 -58.11
C GLN A 757 14.12 16.72 -57.74
N GLU A 758 14.42 16.97 -56.45
CA GLU A 758 15.81 17.12 -55.98
C GLU A 758 16.59 15.82 -56.11
N GLU A 759 15.97 14.68 -55.77
CA GLU A 759 16.61 13.36 -55.86
C GLU A 759 16.97 12.99 -57.31
N LYS A 760 16.16 13.44 -58.29
CA LYS A 760 16.44 13.30 -59.73
C LYS A 760 17.52 14.24 -60.27
N GLN A 761 17.89 15.29 -59.54
CA GLN A 761 18.91 16.26 -59.95
C GLN A 761 20.32 15.95 -59.41
N LEU A 762 20.47 14.87 -58.62
CA LEU A 762 21.77 14.40 -58.16
C LEU A 762 22.44 13.53 -59.24
N ASP A 763 23.62 13.96 -59.70
CA ASP A 763 24.35 13.43 -60.88
C ASP A 763 24.83 11.96 -60.67
N PRO A 764 24.88 11.12 -61.73
CA PRO A 764 25.07 9.68 -61.63
C PRO A 764 26.54 9.28 -61.87
N ALA A 765 27.27 8.99 -60.79
CA ALA A 765 28.55 8.29 -60.86
C ALA A 765 28.55 7.10 -59.90
N VAL A 766 28.22 5.94 -60.48
CA VAL A 766 28.70 4.57 -60.22
C VAL A 766 27.58 3.63 -60.70
N ARG A 767 27.56 3.43 -62.02
CA ARG A 767 26.88 2.32 -62.67
C ARG A 767 27.94 1.64 -63.54
N VAL A 768 28.32 0.42 -63.19
CA VAL A 768 29.03 -0.49 -64.10
C VAL A 768 28.28 -1.82 -64.12
N ASP A 769 27.31 -1.84 -65.04
CA ASP A 769 27.02 -2.85 -66.06
C ASP A 769 27.49 -4.32 -65.90
N SER A 770 26.56 -5.27 -66.09
CA SER A 770 26.48 -5.99 -67.38
C SER A 770 25.33 -7.03 -67.46
N HIS A 771 24.47 -6.75 -68.44
CA HIS A 771 23.47 -7.53 -69.18
C HIS A 771 23.62 -9.05 -69.39
N ILE A 772 22.48 -9.78 -69.37
CA ILE A 772 22.02 -10.75 -70.42
C ILE A 772 20.47 -10.72 -70.56
N LYS A 773 19.96 -10.81 -71.81
CA LYS A 773 18.56 -10.69 -72.29
C LYS A 773 17.81 -12.05 -72.52
N PRO A 774 16.45 -12.07 -72.63
CA PRO A 774 15.49 -13.22 -72.77
C PRO A 774 15.07 -13.49 -74.26
N PRO A 775 14.05 -14.31 -74.73
CA PRO A 775 12.82 -14.97 -74.13
C PRO A 775 12.50 -16.42 -74.71
N PRO A 776 11.27 -17.07 -74.77
CA PRO A 776 9.87 -16.64 -74.41
C PRO A 776 8.85 -17.64 -73.73
N LYS A 777 7.83 -17.01 -73.10
CA LYS A 777 6.36 -17.31 -72.92
C LYS A 777 5.77 -18.38 -71.94
N SER A 778 5.33 -17.86 -70.76
CA SER A 778 4.01 -17.96 -70.00
C SER A 778 3.36 -19.31 -69.60
N PRO A 779 2.43 -19.39 -68.59
CA PRO A 779 2.21 -18.60 -67.35
C PRO A 779 1.88 -19.47 -66.09
N GLU A 780 1.56 -18.80 -64.96
CA GLU A 780 0.82 -19.24 -63.73
C GLU A 780 1.58 -19.46 -62.39
N ASN A 781 1.22 -18.55 -61.46
CA ASN A 781 0.95 -18.69 -60.02
C ASN A 781 1.99 -19.32 -59.06
N GLY A 782 2.58 -18.42 -58.24
CA GLY A 782 3.04 -18.66 -56.87
C GLY A 782 4.52 -18.32 -56.64
N PRO A 783 4.88 -17.34 -55.79
CA PRO A 783 6.25 -17.22 -55.31
C PRO A 783 6.50 -18.04 -54.04
N PRO A 784 7.76 -18.47 -53.82
CA PRO A 784 8.10 -19.71 -53.12
C PRO A 784 8.78 -19.47 -51.77
N VAL A 785 8.80 -20.52 -50.96
CA VAL A 785 9.56 -20.66 -49.71
C VAL A 785 11.07 -20.54 -49.96
N LYS A 786 11.82 -19.95 -49.00
CA LYS A 786 13.28 -19.98 -48.91
C LYS A 786 13.72 -20.02 -47.41
N PRO A 787 14.96 -20.43 -47.09
CA PRO A 787 15.42 -21.78 -46.71
C PRO A 787 15.72 -21.91 -45.18
N PRO A 788 16.07 -23.10 -44.64
CA PRO A 788 16.27 -23.27 -43.20
C PRO A 788 17.63 -22.72 -42.71
N MET A 789 17.66 -22.20 -41.48
CA MET A 789 18.87 -21.85 -40.72
C MET A 789 18.93 -22.62 -39.37
N PRO A 790 20.13 -22.83 -38.78
CA PRO A 790 20.51 -24.02 -37.99
C PRO A 790 20.16 -23.94 -36.49
N PRO A 791 20.42 -25.01 -35.68
CA PRO A 791 20.00 -25.05 -34.28
C PRO A 791 20.77 -24.05 -33.40
N ALA A 792 20.10 -23.66 -32.31
CA ALA A 792 20.57 -22.75 -31.30
C ALA A 792 21.97 -23.08 -30.76
N VAL A 793 22.85 -22.07 -30.72
CA VAL A 793 24.05 -22.08 -29.89
C VAL A 793 23.80 -21.13 -28.73
N THR A 794 23.63 -21.72 -27.55
CA THR A 794 23.68 -21.10 -26.24
C THR A 794 25.07 -20.51 -25.98
N GLN A 795 25.20 -19.17 -26.03
CA GLN A 795 26.15 -18.34 -25.28
C GLN A 795 25.87 -16.84 -25.57
N PRO A 796 26.05 -15.92 -24.61
CA PRO A 796 25.79 -14.49 -24.82
C PRO A 796 26.77 -13.91 -25.84
N ARG A 797 26.28 -13.38 -26.97
CA ARG A 797 27.16 -12.69 -27.92
C ARG A 797 27.63 -11.34 -27.37
N PRO A 798 28.92 -10.99 -27.51
CA PRO A 798 29.46 -9.69 -27.17
C PRO A 798 28.90 -8.60 -28.09
N THR A 799 28.97 -7.36 -27.61
CA THR A 799 28.82 -6.12 -28.40
C THR A 799 29.45 -6.26 -29.77
N ALA A 800 28.83 -5.65 -30.80
CA ALA A 800 29.30 -5.59 -32.18
C ALA A 800 30.84 -5.72 -32.29
N GLU A 801 31.32 -6.65 -33.13
CA GLU A 801 32.75 -6.86 -33.41
C GLU A 801 33.34 -5.64 -34.14
N LEU A 802 33.43 -4.54 -33.40
CA LEU A 802 34.05 -3.29 -33.77
C LEU A 802 35.55 -3.43 -33.49
N ASP A 803 36.37 -2.95 -34.43
CA ASP A 803 37.79 -2.79 -34.18
C ASP A 803 37.99 -1.79 -33.03
N ARG A 804 38.50 -2.28 -31.90
CA ARG A 804 38.79 -1.48 -30.70
C ARG A 804 40.19 -0.84 -30.76
N SER A 805 40.96 -1.11 -31.81
CA SER A 805 42.31 -0.58 -32.00
C SER A 805 42.25 0.95 -32.16
N GLY A 806 42.72 1.67 -31.13
CA GLY A 806 42.71 3.14 -31.10
C GLY A 806 41.39 3.78 -30.65
N ASP A 807 40.42 3.02 -30.12
CA ASP A 807 39.20 3.59 -29.55
C ASP A 807 39.45 4.15 -28.13
N GLN A 808 39.57 5.48 -28.07
CA GLN A 808 39.84 6.20 -26.82
C GLN A 808 38.66 6.11 -25.83
N VAL A 809 37.43 5.96 -26.31
CA VAL A 809 36.25 5.81 -25.44
C VAL A 809 36.24 4.42 -24.79
N TYR A 810 36.49 3.37 -25.58
CA TYR A 810 36.65 2.02 -25.06
C TYR A 810 37.80 1.92 -24.05
N THR A 811 38.94 2.53 -24.37
CA THR A 811 40.12 2.57 -23.48
C THR A 811 39.80 3.29 -22.17
N GLY A 812 39.07 4.41 -22.23
CA GLY A 812 38.62 5.15 -21.05
C GLY A 812 37.66 4.36 -20.15
N VAL A 813 36.72 3.60 -20.74
CA VAL A 813 35.81 2.73 -19.98
C VAL A 813 36.54 1.57 -19.32
N MET A 814 37.47 0.93 -20.02
CA MET A 814 38.27 -0.15 -19.44
C MET A 814 39.18 0.35 -18.31
N ALA A 815 39.74 1.55 -18.45
CA ALA A 815 40.47 2.20 -17.36
C ALA A 815 39.58 2.48 -16.14
N MET A 816 38.33 2.91 -16.35
CA MET A 816 37.35 3.11 -15.27
C MET A 816 37.05 1.81 -14.53
N VAL A 817 36.72 0.75 -15.27
CA VAL A 817 36.44 -0.58 -14.69
C VAL A 817 37.65 -1.09 -13.90
N LYS A 818 38.86 -0.95 -14.46
CA LYS A 818 40.10 -1.34 -13.78
C LYS A 818 40.29 -0.60 -12.45
N GLN A 819 40.08 0.72 -12.41
CA GLN A 819 40.22 1.49 -11.18
C GLN A 819 39.15 1.15 -10.13
N VAL A 820 37.93 0.83 -10.55
CA VAL A 820 36.86 0.41 -9.63
C VAL A 820 37.17 -0.97 -9.04
N VAL A 821 37.70 -1.91 -9.85
CA VAL A 821 38.15 -3.22 -9.36
C VAL A 821 39.34 -3.07 -8.40
N GLN A 822 40.29 -2.18 -8.70
CA GLN A 822 41.41 -1.89 -7.80
C GLN A 822 40.92 -1.34 -6.46
N LEU A 823 40.00 -0.36 -6.48
CA LEU A 823 39.38 0.17 -5.26
C LEU A 823 38.69 -0.94 -4.46
N LYS A 824 37.97 -1.86 -5.11
CA LYS A 824 37.32 -3.00 -4.44
C LYS A 824 38.32 -3.92 -3.74
N ASN A 825 39.45 -4.22 -4.39
CA ASN A 825 40.47 -5.10 -3.84
C ASN A 825 41.19 -4.42 -2.66
N ASP A 826 41.41 -3.11 -2.74
CA ASP A 826 42.23 -2.40 -1.77
C ASP A 826 41.43 -1.82 -0.59
N VAL A 827 40.09 -1.66 -0.69
CA VAL A 827 39.29 -0.91 0.31
C VAL A 827 39.39 -1.48 1.74
N ASN A 828 39.58 -2.79 1.86
CA ASN A 828 39.66 -3.50 3.14
C ASN A 828 41.02 -3.30 3.83
N THR A 829 42.06 -2.98 3.05
CA THR A 829 43.44 -2.78 3.52
C THR A 829 43.88 -1.32 3.51
N LEU A 830 43.20 -0.46 2.74
CA LEU A 830 43.47 0.97 2.63
C LEU A 830 43.05 1.72 3.91
N PRO A 831 43.93 2.58 4.47
CA PRO A 831 43.54 3.47 5.54
C PRO A 831 42.53 4.52 5.04
N ALA A 832 41.60 4.95 5.90
CA ALA A 832 40.51 5.84 5.51
C ALA A 832 40.98 7.22 5.00
N SER A 833 42.20 7.64 5.33
CA SER A 833 42.85 8.84 4.78
C SER A 833 43.17 8.73 3.29
N GLU A 834 43.31 7.51 2.76
CA GLU A 834 43.69 7.26 1.36
C GLU A 834 42.48 7.04 0.43
N TYR A 835 41.26 6.91 0.98
CA TYR A 835 40.04 6.82 0.16
C TYR A 835 39.87 8.05 -0.75
N LEU A 836 40.28 9.23 -0.28
CA LEU A 836 40.26 10.44 -1.08
C LEU A 836 41.16 10.34 -2.32
N ASN A 837 42.34 9.74 -2.19
CA ASN A 837 43.25 9.55 -3.31
C ASN A 837 42.67 8.56 -4.31
N ALA A 838 42.13 7.43 -3.86
CA ALA A 838 41.53 6.43 -4.72
C ALA A 838 40.31 6.94 -5.51
N VAL A 839 39.42 7.71 -4.86
CA VAL A 839 38.27 8.34 -5.54
C VAL A 839 38.70 9.48 -6.46
N LYS A 840 39.77 10.19 -6.13
CA LYS A 840 40.34 11.23 -7.02
C LYS A 840 40.86 10.63 -8.32
N GLU A 841 41.51 9.46 -8.28
CA GLU A 841 41.96 8.73 -9.48
C GLU A 841 40.77 8.30 -10.35
N LEU A 842 39.67 7.83 -9.75
CA LEU A 842 38.42 7.55 -10.48
C LEU A 842 37.87 8.82 -11.14
N GLY A 843 37.88 9.94 -10.43
CA GLY A 843 37.45 11.24 -10.97
C GLY A 843 38.32 11.75 -12.13
N VAL A 844 39.65 11.52 -12.09
CA VAL A 844 40.56 11.82 -13.20
C VAL A 844 40.24 10.93 -14.41
N THR A 845 40.05 9.64 -14.16
CA THR A 845 39.71 8.67 -15.21
C THR A 845 38.38 9.02 -15.89
N LEU A 846 37.38 9.46 -15.12
CA LEU A 846 36.08 9.88 -15.68
C LEU A 846 36.23 11.12 -16.56
N ARG A 847 37.01 12.11 -16.13
CA ARG A 847 37.25 13.31 -16.92
C ARG A 847 37.93 13.00 -18.24
N ASN A 848 38.88 12.07 -18.25
CA ASN A 848 39.53 11.62 -19.49
C ASN A 848 38.54 10.90 -20.42
N LEU A 849 37.69 10.02 -19.87
CA LEU A 849 36.63 9.36 -20.64
C LEU A 849 35.65 10.36 -21.26
N ILE A 850 35.16 11.32 -20.46
CA ILE A 850 34.26 12.38 -20.93
C ILE A 850 34.92 13.19 -22.05
N LYS A 851 36.19 13.55 -21.89
CA LYS A 851 36.95 14.27 -22.92
C LYS A 851 37.04 13.46 -24.23
N SER A 852 37.31 12.15 -24.16
CA SER A 852 37.33 11.29 -25.34
C SER A 852 35.96 11.19 -26.02
N VAL A 853 34.86 11.28 -25.26
CA VAL A 853 33.51 11.35 -25.82
C VAL A 853 33.24 12.72 -26.46
N ASP A 854 33.69 13.81 -25.85
CA ASP A 854 33.55 15.17 -26.41
C ASP A 854 34.29 15.36 -27.73
N GLU A 855 35.42 14.68 -27.92
CA GLU A 855 36.19 14.71 -29.18
C GLU A 855 35.44 14.02 -30.34
N ILE A 856 34.62 13.00 -30.05
CA ILE A 856 33.84 12.30 -31.09
C ILE A 856 32.45 12.91 -31.30
N LEU A 857 31.91 13.62 -30.30
CA LEU A 857 30.54 14.14 -30.30
C LEU A 857 30.19 15.00 -31.53
N PRO A 858 31.07 15.88 -32.05
CA PRO A 858 30.80 16.66 -33.27
C PRO A 858 30.74 15.84 -34.56
N SER A 859 31.31 14.63 -34.56
CA SER A 859 31.27 13.71 -35.71
C SER A 859 30.03 12.82 -35.73
N LEU A 860 29.23 12.83 -34.66
CA LEU A 860 28.03 12.01 -34.52
C LEU A 860 26.76 12.80 -34.88
N HIS A 861 25.73 12.08 -35.34
CA HIS A 861 24.46 12.68 -35.75
C HIS A 861 23.71 13.34 -34.58
N SER A 862 23.14 14.53 -34.80
CA SER A 862 22.50 15.39 -33.77
C SER A 862 21.38 14.72 -32.98
N SER A 863 20.71 13.72 -33.57
CA SER A 863 19.64 12.96 -32.91
C SER A 863 20.12 12.05 -31.76
N VAL A 864 21.42 11.69 -31.71
CA VAL A 864 21.99 10.80 -30.68
C VAL A 864 22.85 11.58 -29.67
N THR A 865 23.22 12.82 -30.00
CA THR A 865 23.98 13.73 -29.13
C THR A 865 23.29 13.99 -27.79
N THR A 866 21.95 14.09 -27.76
CA THR A 866 21.17 14.33 -26.53
C THR A 866 21.23 13.15 -25.56
N GLU A 867 21.27 11.92 -26.07
CA GLU A 867 21.34 10.67 -25.29
C GLU A 867 22.73 10.49 -24.66
N ILE A 868 23.78 10.76 -25.44
CA ILE A 868 25.18 10.75 -24.97
C ILE A 868 25.40 11.85 -23.93
N GLU A 869 24.85 13.05 -24.13
CA GLU A 869 24.94 14.15 -23.17
C GLU A 869 24.17 13.86 -21.86
N GLY A 870 23.01 13.19 -21.96
CA GLY A 870 22.28 12.69 -20.80
C GLY A 870 23.10 11.70 -19.97
N THR A 871 23.80 10.77 -20.65
CA THR A 871 24.66 9.77 -20.01
C THR A 871 25.91 10.40 -19.39
N LYS A 872 26.50 11.43 -20.01
CA LYS A 872 27.59 12.22 -19.41
C LYS A 872 27.13 12.94 -18.12
N LYS A 873 25.92 13.49 -18.09
CA LYS A 873 25.36 14.11 -16.88
C LYS A 873 25.11 13.09 -15.78
N LEU A 874 24.65 11.89 -16.14
CA LEU A 874 24.48 10.77 -15.21
C LEU A 874 25.82 10.39 -14.54
N LEU A 875 26.89 10.19 -15.32
CA LEU A 875 28.20 9.85 -14.77
C LEU A 875 28.77 10.89 -13.80
N ASN A 876 28.55 12.18 -14.07
CA ASN A 876 28.95 13.24 -13.14
C ASN A 876 28.15 13.18 -11.83
N LYS A 877 26.87 12.80 -11.89
CA LYS A 877 26.03 12.57 -10.72
C LYS A 877 26.49 11.32 -9.93
N ASP A 878 26.87 10.25 -10.61
CA ASP A 878 27.37 9.03 -9.97
C ASP A 878 28.72 9.26 -9.27
N LEU A 879 29.60 10.07 -9.86
CA LEU A 879 30.83 10.49 -9.20
C LEU A 879 30.55 11.35 -7.95
N ALA A 880 29.56 12.24 -8.00
CA ALA A 880 29.16 13.02 -6.83
C ALA A 880 28.61 12.14 -5.71
N GLU A 881 27.83 11.12 -6.05
CA GLU A 881 27.33 10.13 -5.09
C GLU A 881 28.47 9.28 -4.49
N LEU A 882 29.42 8.84 -5.31
CA LEU A 882 30.61 8.15 -4.83
C LEU A 882 31.43 9.01 -3.85
N ILE A 883 31.61 10.30 -4.13
CA ILE A 883 32.30 11.23 -3.22
C ILE A 883 31.54 11.36 -1.89
N ASN A 884 30.20 11.42 -1.92
CA ASN A 884 29.39 11.47 -0.70
C ASN A 884 29.54 10.20 0.14
N LYS A 885 29.49 9.02 -0.49
CA LYS A 885 29.67 7.74 0.19
C LYS A 885 31.10 7.55 0.72
N MET A 886 32.10 8.02 0.00
CA MET A 886 33.49 8.05 0.46
C MET A 886 33.67 8.93 1.70
N ARG A 887 33.07 10.14 1.73
CA ARG A 887 33.10 11.01 2.93
C ARG A 887 32.45 10.34 4.13
N LEU A 888 31.33 9.64 3.92
CA LEU A 888 30.65 8.90 4.98
C LEU A 888 31.51 7.74 5.50
N ALA A 889 32.18 7.01 4.60
CA ALA A 889 33.12 5.95 4.98
C ALA A 889 34.33 6.49 5.74
N GLN A 890 34.84 7.69 5.40
CA GLN A 890 35.93 8.33 6.11
C GLN A 890 35.51 8.82 7.52
N GLN A 891 34.32 9.41 7.66
CA GLN A 891 33.78 9.88 8.94
C GLN A 891 33.50 8.73 9.92
N ASN A 892 33.13 7.56 9.41
CA ASN A 892 32.76 6.37 10.20
C ASN A 892 33.87 5.31 10.26
N ALA A 893 35.12 5.67 9.92
CA ALA A 893 36.21 4.72 9.81
C ALA A 893 36.61 4.01 11.13
N ILE A 894 36.24 4.59 12.28
CA ILE A 894 36.52 4.08 13.63
C ILE A 894 35.25 3.62 14.38
N THR A 895 34.10 3.60 13.72
CA THR A 895 32.82 3.19 14.32
C THR A 895 32.43 1.77 13.90
N SER A 896 31.42 1.19 14.57
CA SER A 896 30.85 -0.11 14.17
C SER A 896 30.21 -0.11 12.77
N LEU A 897 30.03 1.07 12.16
CA LEU A 897 29.46 1.24 10.82
C LEU A 897 30.51 1.24 9.69
N LYS A 898 31.79 0.99 10.00
CA LYS A 898 32.90 1.00 9.03
C LYS A 898 32.62 0.12 7.81
N GLU A 899 32.27 -1.15 8.02
CA GLU A 899 32.04 -2.13 6.95
C GLU A 899 30.82 -1.79 6.09
N GLU A 900 29.75 -1.29 6.72
CA GLU A 900 28.55 -0.82 6.04
C GLU A 900 28.86 0.37 5.12
N CYS A 901 29.57 1.37 5.63
CA CYS A 901 29.92 2.55 4.84
C CYS A 901 30.89 2.21 3.69
N GLN A 902 31.84 1.29 3.91
CA GLN A 902 32.72 0.78 2.85
C GLN A 902 31.91 0.07 1.75
N ARG A 903 30.93 -0.76 2.12
CA ARG A 903 30.05 -1.45 1.16
C ARG A 903 29.24 -0.46 0.32
N GLN A 904 28.71 0.59 0.94
CA GLN A 904 27.97 1.63 0.23
C GLN A 904 28.86 2.45 -0.72
N MET A 905 30.11 2.73 -0.34
CA MET A 905 31.09 3.36 -1.22
C MET A 905 31.41 2.48 -2.43
N LEU A 906 31.63 1.17 -2.24
CA LEU A 906 31.87 0.23 -3.34
C LEU A 906 30.66 0.08 -4.26
N ALA A 907 29.44 0.07 -3.71
CA ALA A 907 28.22 0.03 -4.50
C ALA A 907 28.12 1.25 -5.44
N ALA A 908 28.41 2.46 -4.92
CA ALA A 908 28.44 3.67 -5.75
C ALA A 908 29.54 3.62 -6.83
N ALA A 909 30.72 3.06 -6.53
CA ALA A 909 31.79 2.89 -7.50
C ALA A 909 31.42 1.88 -8.61
N HIS A 910 30.72 0.80 -8.27
CA HIS A 910 30.22 -0.17 -9.25
C HIS A 910 29.17 0.44 -10.17
N THR A 911 28.25 1.24 -9.66
CA THR A 911 27.27 1.98 -10.49
C THR A 911 27.98 2.87 -11.50
N LEU A 912 28.99 3.63 -11.06
CA LEU A 912 29.78 4.48 -11.96
C LEU A 912 30.46 3.70 -13.10
N ALA A 913 30.98 2.49 -12.81
CA ALA A 913 31.57 1.62 -13.83
C ALA A 913 30.52 1.06 -14.81
N LEU A 914 29.35 0.68 -14.30
CA LEU A 914 28.24 0.17 -15.11
C LEU A 914 27.73 1.24 -16.07
N ASP A 915 27.52 2.47 -15.58
CA ASP A 915 27.05 3.56 -16.42
C ASP A 915 28.12 4.06 -17.40
N SER A 916 29.40 3.85 -17.08
CA SER A 916 30.50 4.10 -18.02
C SER A 916 30.46 3.11 -19.18
N LYS A 917 30.08 1.85 -18.92
CA LYS A 917 29.83 0.85 -19.97
C LYS A 917 28.59 1.22 -20.80
N ASN A 918 27.51 1.66 -20.16
CA ASN A 918 26.30 2.11 -20.87
C ASN A 918 26.60 3.30 -21.81
N LEU A 919 27.49 4.22 -21.41
CA LEU A 919 27.97 5.30 -22.27
C LEU A 919 28.69 4.77 -23.52
N LEU A 920 29.56 3.77 -23.37
CA LEU A 920 30.23 3.13 -24.51
C LEU A 920 29.23 2.45 -25.44
N ASP A 921 28.23 1.75 -24.90
CA ASP A 921 27.20 1.10 -25.70
C ASP A 921 26.35 2.13 -26.48
N ALA A 922 26.02 3.27 -25.86
CA ALA A 922 25.33 4.38 -26.53
C ALA A 922 26.19 5.02 -27.64
N VAL A 923 27.49 5.21 -27.37
CA VAL A 923 28.45 5.72 -28.36
C VAL A 923 28.63 4.74 -29.53
N ASP A 924 28.70 3.44 -29.27
CA ASP A 924 28.84 2.42 -30.31
C ASP A 924 27.59 2.34 -31.19
N GLN A 925 26.40 2.41 -30.58
CA GLN A 925 25.14 2.51 -31.33
C GLN A 925 25.09 3.78 -32.20
N ALA A 926 25.58 4.91 -31.69
CA ALA A 926 25.69 6.15 -32.45
C ALA A 926 26.64 6.02 -33.66
N ARG A 927 27.80 5.38 -33.46
CA ARG A 927 28.79 5.12 -34.52
C ARG A 927 28.24 4.20 -35.60
N VAL A 928 27.49 3.16 -35.23
CA VAL A 928 26.83 2.26 -36.18
C VAL A 928 25.78 3.00 -37.01
N ARG A 929 24.92 3.82 -36.37
CA ARG A 929 23.91 4.61 -37.08
C ARG A 929 24.50 5.68 -38.01
N ALA A 930 25.69 6.20 -37.69
CA ALA A 930 26.40 7.19 -38.49
C ALA A 930 27.31 6.57 -39.58
N ASN A 931 27.31 5.25 -39.77
CA ASN A 931 28.27 4.53 -40.64
C ASN A 931 29.76 4.81 -40.32
N LEU A 932 30.06 5.19 -39.08
CA LEU A 932 31.43 5.44 -38.58
C LEU A 932 32.04 4.24 -37.85
N ALA A 933 31.26 3.18 -37.67
CA ALA A 933 31.69 1.92 -37.10
C ALA A 933 32.72 1.22 -38.01
N LYS A 934 33.91 0.92 -37.47
CA LYS A 934 34.92 0.10 -38.15
C LYS A 934 34.67 -1.38 -37.82
N PRO A 935 34.15 -2.21 -38.73
CA PRO A 935 34.08 -3.65 -38.52
C PRO A 935 35.49 -4.24 -38.46
N LYS A 936 35.70 -5.20 -37.56
CA LYS A 936 36.98 -5.89 -37.39
C LYS A 936 37.38 -6.59 -38.70
N THR A 937 38.55 -6.31 -39.26
CA THR A 937 39.05 -7.02 -40.44
C THR A 937 39.46 -8.45 -40.07
N ALA A 938 38.89 -9.44 -40.73
CA ALA A 938 39.27 -10.84 -40.55
C ALA A 938 40.64 -11.08 -41.21
N SER A 939 41.72 -10.99 -40.44
CA SER A 939 43.02 -11.54 -40.83
C SER A 939 43.85 -11.92 -39.60
N GLU A 940 44.25 -13.19 -39.60
CA GLU A 940 45.39 -13.79 -38.88
C GLU A 940 45.26 -13.95 -37.36
N ASP A 941 44.58 -15.04 -36.95
CA ASP A 941 44.98 -15.86 -35.79
C ASP A 941 44.45 -17.28 -36.04
N ALA A 942 45.16 -18.01 -36.91
CA ALA A 942 44.96 -19.42 -37.17
C ALA A 942 46.33 -20.14 -37.18
N VAL A 943 47.06 -20.08 -36.06
CA VAL A 943 48.23 -20.90 -35.68
C VAL A 943 48.32 -20.70 -34.15
N ASP A 944 48.41 -21.64 -33.20
CA ASP A 944 48.94 -23.00 -33.14
C ASP A 944 48.36 -23.71 -31.89
N CYS A 945 48.64 -25.00 -31.79
CA CYS A 945 48.10 -26.04 -30.94
C CYS A 945 48.36 -25.94 -29.42
N GLY A 946 47.48 -26.58 -28.65
CA GLY A 946 47.79 -27.62 -27.65
C GLY A 946 48.52 -27.25 -26.35
N GLU A 947 47.78 -27.20 -25.24
CA GLU A 947 47.86 -28.09 -24.07
C GLU A 947 46.68 -27.82 -23.11
#